data_AF-A0A5J9UU31-F1
#
_entry.id   AF-A0A5J9UU31-F1
#
_cell.length_a   1.000
_cell.length_b   1.000
_cell.length_c   1.000
_cell.angle_alpha   90.00
_cell.angle_beta   90.00
_cell.angle_gamma   90.00
#
_symmetry.space_group_name_H-M   'P 1'
#
loop_
_entity.id
_entity.type
_entity.pdbx_description
1 polymer ?
#
loop_
_entity_poly.entity_id
_entity_poly.type
_entity_poly.pdbx_seq_one_letter_code
_entity_poly.pdbx_strand_id
1 'polypeptide(L)'
;MRILQARHAVLQAAALGISSCCRVAPTDPWSTMGDRASVARCIALLLLLALAGTSSAQLSTSFYSYSCPGVYDAVKSVVQSAIAKEKRMGASIVRLFFHDCFVQGCDASLLLDDTSSFQGEKMATPNNGSVRGFEVIDAIKSAVEKVCPGVVSCADILAIAARDSVVTLGGPNWNVKVGRRDSTTASFSGANNNIPPPTSGLANLTSLFAAQGLSQKDMVALSGAHTIGLARCTNFRAHVYNETNIDSSLAKTRQSGCPSTSGSGDNNLAPLDLQTPTVFENNYYKNLVSKKGLLHSDQELFNGGATDSQVQSYGCDASLLLDDTPTFQGEKMATPNNRSVRGFEIIDAIKAAVEKVCPGVVSCADILAIAARDSVVMLGGPSWEVKVGRRDSTTASFNGANNNIPPPTSGLANLTSLFAAQGLSQKDMVALSGGHTIGLARCTNFRAHIYNESNIDGFLAETRQSVCPRTSGSGDNNLAPLDLQTPTRFENDYYKNLVCKKGLLHSDQELFNGGATDAQVQSYVTSQSAFFADFVTGMIKMGDIMPLTGSNGQIRKNCRRNRIDRSMACASGTSSALLLLLLLTLAAGSTSSAQLSTSFYSESCPGVYHAVRSVMHSAIATDRRVGAFILRLFFHDCFVQGCDASLLLDDTPSFQGEKMATPNKGSARGFHVIDAIKSAVENVCPGVVSCADILAIAARDSVVILGGPSWDVKVGRRDSTTASFDGANDNIPPPTYDLANLTSSFATQGLSQKDMVALAGGHTIGLARCTNFRAHIYDDTNVDVFLAGRRKLCCPRTSGSSDNNLAPLDLQTPTIFGNNYYENLVRKKGLLHSDQELFNGGATDAQVQSYVTSKSAFFEDFVTGMIKMGDIMPLTGDGNVRVWKNFTQKGGQKLGHRAAGRNVVIDWQQQSGYLYASGDMASILVWDLDKEQLLSTIQSSTSSAISALSASQVRSGQFAAGFADASVRIFDVRAPDRIVYTARPHAPRTEKVVGIGWFQPGFDPHKIVSASQAGDIQFLGIRRAAEPYLTIEAHRGSLTALAVHRYAPVVASGSAKQMIEVFSLEGEQLTIIRYQPSFMGQRIGSVNCLSFHPYKSLLAAGAGDNALVSIYAEENYK
;
A
#
# COMPACT_ATOMS: atom_id res chain seq x y z
N MET A 1 13.94 25.45 -84.66
CA MET A 1 13.76 23.98 -84.53
C MET A 1 12.86 23.70 -83.32
N ARG A 2 12.05 22.62 -83.38
CA ARG A 2 11.44 21.79 -82.30
C ARG A 2 11.24 22.44 -80.89
N ILE A 3 10.01 22.73 -80.43
CA ILE A 3 9.04 21.83 -79.71
C ILE A 3 9.35 21.72 -78.20
N LEU A 4 8.45 21.91 -77.21
CA LEU A 4 7.03 22.37 -77.13
C LEU A 4 6.68 22.87 -75.69
N GLN A 5 5.73 23.84 -75.57
CA GLN A 5 4.69 24.07 -74.50
C GLN A 5 5.08 24.22 -72.99
N ALA A 6 4.28 24.84 -72.10
CA ALA A 6 3.23 25.89 -72.13
C ALA A 6 2.88 26.33 -70.67
N ARG A 7 2.91 27.62 -70.26
CA ARG A 7 1.86 28.70 -70.25
C ARG A 7 0.95 28.83 -68.99
N HIS A 8 0.90 30.08 -68.46
CA HIS A 8 -0.27 30.79 -67.84
C HIS A 8 -0.86 30.34 -66.48
N ALA A 9 -1.53 31.20 -65.65
CA ALA A 9 -1.58 32.68 -65.52
C ALA A 9 -2.45 33.16 -64.29
N VAL A 10 -2.45 34.48 -63.99
CA VAL A 10 -3.59 35.32 -63.46
C VAL A 10 -4.03 35.11 -61.97
N LEU A 11 -4.43 36.07 -61.09
CA LEU A 11 -4.47 37.56 -60.89
C LEU A 11 -4.38 37.79 -59.32
N GLN A 12 -4.17 38.93 -58.65
CA GLN A 12 -4.16 40.40 -58.89
C GLN A 12 -5.48 41.19 -58.59
N ALA A 13 -5.34 42.47 -58.18
CA ALA A 13 -6.33 43.46 -57.66
C ALA A 13 -6.76 43.26 -56.16
N ALA A 14 -6.93 44.25 -55.26
CA ALA A 14 -7.20 45.72 -55.29
C ALA A 14 -8.70 46.11 -55.40
N ALA A 15 -9.25 47.13 -54.70
CA ALA A 15 -8.80 47.97 -53.56
C ALA A 15 -9.99 48.77 -52.95
N LEU A 16 -9.76 49.53 -51.86
CA LEU A 16 -10.66 50.50 -51.18
C LEU A 16 -11.84 49.88 -50.39
N GLY A 17 -12.25 50.35 -49.21
CA GLY A 17 -11.72 51.41 -48.30
C GLY A 17 -12.74 51.73 -47.18
N ILE A 18 -12.42 52.69 -46.28
CA ILE A 18 -13.32 53.28 -45.24
C ILE A 18 -13.63 52.29 -44.06
N SER A 19 -13.52 52.54 -42.75
CA SER A 19 -13.40 53.70 -41.83
C SER A 19 -14.68 54.06 -41.03
N SER A 20 -14.48 54.46 -39.76
CA SER A 20 -15.40 55.14 -38.84
C SER A 20 -16.57 54.42 -38.14
N CYS A 21 -16.86 54.94 -36.94
CA CYS A 21 -17.91 54.53 -36.01
C CYS A 21 -19.34 54.94 -36.43
N CYS A 22 -20.32 54.43 -35.69
CA CYS A 22 -21.74 54.76 -35.78
C CYS A 22 -22.06 56.26 -35.67
N ARG A 23 -23.11 56.73 -36.38
CA ARG A 23 -24.10 57.68 -35.81
C ARG A 23 -25.42 57.74 -36.59
N VAL A 24 -26.52 57.71 -35.82
CA VAL A 24 -27.87 58.22 -36.13
C VAL A 24 -28.72 57.41 -37.15
N ALA A 25 -30.05 57.40 -36.90
CA ALA A 25 -31.13 56.72 -37.62
C ALA A 25 -31.78 57.70 -38.66
N PRO A 26 -32.96 57.46 -39.31
CA PRO A 26 -34.00 56.44 -39.10
C PRO A 26 -34.57 55.82 -40.42
N THR A 27 -35.87 55.44 -40.39
CA THR A 27 -36.80 55.06 -41.48
C THR A 27 -36.71 53.66 -42.12
N ASP A 28 -37.60 52.78 -41.65
CA ASP A 28 -38.43 51.83 -42.44
C ASP A 28 -39.02 52.47 -43.74
N PRO A 29 -39.55 51.72 -44.75
CA PRO A 29 -40.21 50.40 -44.58
C PRO A 29 -40.12 49.35 -45.73
N TRP A 30 -40.75 48.19 -45.51
CA TRP A 30 -41.22 47.14 -46.48
C TRP A 30 -40.30 46.69 -47.64
N SER A 31 -39.90 45.41 -47.66
CA SER A 31 -40.46 44.42 -48.62
C SER A 31 -39.92 42.99 -48.50
N THR A 32 -40.81 42.05 -48.82
CA THR A 32 -40.72 40.58 -48.73
C THR A 32 -39.69 39.90 -49.64
N MET A 33 -38.89 38.97 -49.10
CA MET A 33 -39.05 37.52 -49.31
C MET A 33 -37.94 36.72 -48.59
N GLY A 34 -38.31 35.63 -47.90
CA GLY A 34 -37.39 34.89 -47.02
C GLY A 34 -36.75 33.67 -47.68
N ASP A 35 -35.46 33.75 -48.02
CA ASP A 35 -34.67 32.61 -48.48
C ASP A 35 -34.17 31.75 -47.30
N ARG A 36 -34.49 30.44 -47.34
CA ARG A 36 -34.21 29.49 -46.25
C ARG A 36 -32.74 29.08 -46.14
N ALA A 37 -31.90 29.41 -47.13
CA ALA A 37 -30.49 29.03 -47.15
C ALA A 37 -29.64 29.70 -46.05
N SER A 38 -29.93 30.97 -45.72
CA SER A 38 -29.11 31.75 -44.77
C SER A 38 -29.30 31.32 -43.32
N VAL A 39 -30.54 31.02 -42.92
CA VAL A 39 -30.87 30.56 -41.55
C VAL A 39 -30.17 29.23 -41.24
N ALA A 40 -30.12 28.30 -42.19
CA ALA A 40 -29.43 27.03 -42.03
C ALA A 40 -27.92 27.19 -41.79
N ARG A 41 -27.26 28.16 -42.42
CA ARG A 41 -25.82 28.43 -42.21
C ARG A 41 -25.54 29.07 -40.85
N CYS A 42 -26.36 30.03 -40.41
CA CYS A 42 -26.22 30.62 -39.07
C CYS A 42 -26.51 29.59 -37.96
N ILE A 43 -27.54 28.74 -38.12
CA ILE A 43 -27.84 27.67 -37.15
C ILE A 43 -26.72 26.61 -37.14
N ALA A 44 -26.16 26.23 -38.28
CA ALA A 44 -25.02 25.31 -38.31
C ALA A 44 -23.79 25.88 -37.59
N LEU A 45 -23.50 27.17 -37.76
CA LEU A 45 -22.37 27.84 -37.10
C LEU A 45 -22.60 27.97 -35.58
N LEU A 46 -23.83 28.28 -35.15
CA LEU A 46 -24.22 28.31 -33.74
C LEU A 46 -24.21 26.91 -33.10
N LEU A 47 -24.59 25.85 -33.82
CA LEU A 47 -24.48 24.47 -33.33
C LEU A 47 -23.03 23.99 -33.24
N LEU A 48 -22.17 24.39 -34.18
CA LEU A 48 -20.72 24.14 -34.08
C LEU A 48 -20.08 24.86 -32.88
N LEU A 49 -20.52 26.08 -32.57
CA LEU A 49 -20.11 26.80 -31.36
C LEU A 49 -20.71 26.20 -30.08
N ALA A 50 -21.94 25.68 -30.12
CA ALA A 50 -22.57 25.00 -28.98
C ALA A 50 -21.99 23.59 -28.71
N LEU A 51 -21.37 22.96 -29.71
CA LEU A 51 -20.62 21.70 -29.57
C LEU A 51 -19.18 21.91 -29.08
N ALA A 52 -18.72 23.16 -28.93
CA ALA A 52 -17.54 23.48 -28.12
C ALA A 52 -17.87 23.39 -26.62
N GLY A 53 -18.28 22.19 -26.18
CA GLY A 53 -18.51 21.91 -24.76
C GLY A 53 -17.27 22.22 -23.94
N THR A 54 -17.45 22.77 -22.74
CA THR A 54 -16.38 23.24 -21.86
C THR A 54 -15.55 22.08 -21.32
N SER A 55 -14.64 21.57 -22.15
CA SER A 55 -13.59 20.65 -21.75
C SER A 55 -12.72 21.31 -20.69
N SER A 56 -12.99 20.98 -19.41
CA SER A 56 -12.10 21.31 -18.30
C SER A 56 -10.81 20.52 -18.51
N ALA A 57 -9.85 21.16 -19.19
CA ALA A 57 -8.58 20.56 -19.57
C ALA A 57 -7.70 20.41 -18.32
N GLN A 58 -7.95 19.35 -17.56
CA GLN A 58 -7.23 19.08 -16.31
C GLN A 58 -5.76 18.75 -16.60
N LEU A 59 -4.86 19.55 -16.04
CA LEU A 59 -3.41 19.33 -16.16
C LEU A 59 -3.04 17.95 -15.59
N SER A 60 -2.36 17.13 -16.38
CA SER A 60 -1.96 15.76 -16.04
C SER A 60 -0.45 15.62 -16.10
N THR A 61 0.12 14.74 -15.28
CA THR A 61 1.54 14.38 -15.34
C THR A 61 1.88 13.51 -16.56
N SER A 62 0.87 12.91 -17.20
CA SER A 62 1.00 12.03 -18.37
C SER A 62 0.52 12.65 -19.69
N PHE A 63 0.18 13.94 -19.71
CA PHE A 63 -0.42 14.62 -20.88
C PHE A 63 0.38 14.42 -22.18
N TYR A 64 1.72 14.47 -22.09
CA TYR A 64 2.63 14.27 -23.23
C TYR A 64 3.15 12.84 -23.40
N SER A 65 2.78 11.88 -22.54
CA SER A 65 3.37 10.53 -22.54
C SER A 65 3.12 9.71 -23.83
N TYR A 66 2.11 10.07 -24.63
CA TYR A 66 1.86 9.48 -25.95
C TYR A 66 2.16 10.44 -27.11
N SER A 67 1.82 11.73 -26.96
CA SER A 67 1.95 12.75 -28.01
C SER A 67 3.36 13.34 -28.16
N CYS A 68 4.16 13.32 -27.09
CA CYS A 68 5.56 13.73 -27.10
C CYS A 68 6.37 13.04 -25.99
N PRO A 69 6.65 11.73 -26.10
CA PRO A 69 7.36 10.98 -25.05
C PRO A 69 8.78 11.52 -24.78
N GLY A 70 9.43 12.15 -25.77
CA GLY A 70 10.77 12.73 -25.65
C GLY A 70 10.84 14.14 -25.04
N VAL A 71 9.72 14.75 -24.63
CA VAL A 71 9.72 16.15 -24.13
C VAL A 71 10.68 16.35 -22.97
N TYR A 72 10.66 15.46 -21.98
CA TYR A 72 11.42 15.64 -20.74
C TYR A 72 12.94 15.58 -20.97
N ASP A 73 13.42 14.67 -21.81
CA ASP A 73 14.85 14.59 -22.11
C ASP A 73 15.34 15.76 -22.97
N ALA A 74 14.50 16.27 -23.88
CA ALA A 74 14.81 17.47 -24.67
C ALA A 74 14.93 18.73 -23.80
N VAL A 75 13.98 18.97 -22.88
CA VAL A 75 14.06 20.09 -21.91
C VAL A 75 15.30 19.94 -21.01
N LYS A 76 15.43 18.79 -20.36
CA LYS A 76 16.49 18.49 -19.39
C LYS A 76 17.89 18.67 -19.98
N SER A 77 18.13 18.20 -21.21
CA SER A 77 19.42 18.31 -21.90
C SER A 77 19.88 19.77 -22.05
N VAL A 78 18.97 20.67 -22.46
CA VAL A 78 19.27 22.09 -22.63
C VAL A 78 19.39 22.81 -21.27
N VAL A 79 18.51 22.51 -20.30
CA VAL A 79 18.58 23.05 -18.93
C VAL A 79 19.91 22.69 -18.27
N GLN A 80 20.33 21.42 -18.34
CA GLN A 80 21.62 20.98 -17.80
C GLN A 80 22.80 21.65 -18.49
N SER A 81 22.75 21.82 -19.82
CA SER A 81 23.78 22.54 -20.58
C SER A 81 23.89 24.02 -20.19
N ALA A 82 22.75 24.70 -19.98
CA ALA A 82 22.71 26.09 -19.54
C ALA A 82 23.24 26.27 -18.11
N ILE A 83 22.86 25.38 -17.19
CA ILE A 83 23.31 25.41 -15.78
C ILE A 83 24.79 25.03 -15.64
N ALA A 84 25.29 24.13 -16.50
CA ALA A 84 26.72 23.83 -16.57
C ALA A 84 27.55 25.03 -17.06
N LYS A 85 26.99 25.87 -17.94
CA LYS A 85 27.62 27.11 -18.42
C LYS A 85 27.56 28.23 -17.38
N GLU A 86 26.42 28.41 -16.70
CA GLU A 86 26.29 29.35 -15.58
C GLU A 86 25.26 28.83 -14.55
N LYS A 87 25.71 28.39 -13.36
CA LYS A 87 24.80 27.78 -12.36
C LYS A 87 23.65 28.69 -11.94
N ARG A 88 23.87 30.01 -11.88
CA ARG A 88 22.83 31.02 -11.57
C ARG A 88 21.68 31.02 -12.59
N MET A 89 21.85 30.44 -13.78
CA MET A 89 20.78 30.34 -14.77
C MET A 89 19.58 29.53 -14.25
N GLY A 90 19.79 28.48 -13.43
CA GLY A 90 18.68 27.74 -12.85
C GLY A 90 17.80 28.60 -11.93
N ALA A 91 18.40 29.47 -11.12
CA ALA A 91 17.67 30.47 -10.33
C ALA A 91 16.94 31.51 -11.20
N SER A 92 17.49 31.80 -12.38
CA SER A 92 16.88 32.73 -13.34
C SER A 92 15.63 32.13 -13.99
N ILE A 93 15.67 30.84 -14.34
CA ILE A 93 14.53 30.08 -14.89
C ILE A 93 13.43 29.87 -13.84
N VAL A 94 13.78 29.58 -12.59
CA VAL A 94 12.81 29.52 -11.48
C VAL A 94 12.15 30.88 -11.25
N ARG A 95 12.92 31.98 -11.31
CA ARG A 95 12.36 33.35 -11.23
C ARG A 95 11.43 33.66 -12.40
N LEU A 96 11.78 33.28 -13.64
CA LEU A 96 10.89 33.45 -14.80
C LEU A 96 9.53 32.77 -14.56
N PHE A 97 9.52 31.50 -14.14
CA PHE A 97 8.27 30.76 -13.92
C PHE A 97 7.42 31.35 -12.78
N PHE A 98 8.03 31.80 -11.67
CA PHE A 98 7.30 32.50 -10.61
C PHE A 98 6.68 33.82 -11.10
N HIS A 99 7.46 34.61 -11.86
CA HIS A 99 7.04 35.92 -12.35
C HIS A 99 5.94 35.83 -13.41
N ASP A 100 5.90 34.75 -14.20
CA ASP A 100 4.79 34.43 -15.11
C ASP A 100 3.51 34.11 -14.31
N CYS A 101 3.59 33.09 -13.45
CA CYS A 101 2.47 32.59 -12.65
C CYS A 101 1.74 33.66 -11.81
N PHE A 102 2.46 34.63 -11.23
CA PHE A 102 1.88 35.59 -10.28
C PHE A 102 1.11 36.75 -10.92
N VAL A 103 1.08 36.87 -12.25
CA VAL A 103 0.44 38.02 -12.92
C VAL A 103 -1.01 37.71 -13.30
N GLN A 104 -1.21 36.82 -14.27
CA GLN A 104 -2.51 36.44 -14.82
C GLN A 104 -2.70 34.91 -14.93
N GLY A 105 -1.66 34.14 -14.61
CA GLY A 105 -1.63 32.68 -14.66
C GLY A 105 -0.27 32.18 -15.14
N CYS A 106 0.02 30.90 -14.96
CA CYS A 106 1.22 30.26 -15.51
C CYS A 106 1.01 29.95 -17.01
N ASP A 107 0.91 30.97 -17.86
CA ASP A 107 0.49 30.86 -19.26
C ASP A 107 1.55 31.31 -20.29
N ALA A 108 2.79 31.55 -19.86
CA ALA A 108 3.88 32.10 -20.67
C ALA A 108 3.65 33.53 -21.19
N SER A 109 2.71 34.30 -20.63
CA SER A 109 2.52 35.72 -20.97
C SER A 109 3.80 36.56 -20.79
N LEU A 110 4.65 36.20 -19.82
CA LEU A 110 5.94 36.86 -19.57
C LEU A 110 6.93 36.72 -20.74
N LEU A 111 6.75 35.74 -21.62
CA LEU A 111 7.61 35.53 -22.79
C LEU A 111 7.24 36.44 -23.98
N LEU A 112 6.07 37.09 -23.98
CA LEU A 112 5.64 37.96 -25.07
C LEU A 112 6.45 39.27 -25.11
N ASP A 113 6.83 39.70 -26.31
CA ASP A 113 7.56 40.94 -26.56
C ASP A 113 6.63 42.12 -26.90
N ASP A 114 7.09 43.33 -26.61
CA ASP A 114 6.40 44.58 -26.94
C ASP A 114 6.25 44.75 -28.46
N THR A 115 5.10 45.28 -28.88
CA THR A 115 4.82 45.68 -30.28
C THR A 115 4.18 47.07 -30.30
N SER A 116 3.99 47.65 -31.48
CA SER A 116 3.32 48.96 -31.64
C SER A 116 1.87 49.02 -31.15
N SER A 117 1.24 47.88 -30.83
CA SER A 117 -0.13 47.79 -30.31
C SER A 117 -0.30 46.88 -29.08
N PHE A 118 0.80 46.45 -28.46
CA PHE A 118 0.77 45.54 -27.31
C PHE A 118 2.00 45.77 -26.42
N GLN A 119 1.79 45.85 -25.11
CA GLN A 119 2.85 45.97 -24.11
C GLN A 119 2.90 44.70 -23.27
N GLY A 120 4.03 43.99 -23.33
CA GLY A 120 4.32 42.79 -22.56
C GLY A 120 4.83 43.11 -21.15
N GLU A 121 5.08 42.05 -20.39
CA GLU A 121 5.44 42.18 -18.97
C GLU A 121 6.94 42.40 -18.73
N LYS A 122 7.80 42.15 -19.73
CA LYS A 122 9.27 42.21 -19.59
C LYS A 122 9.79 43.57 -19.12
N MET A 123 9.09 44.66 -19.44
CA MET A 123 9.44 46.03 -19.06
C MET A 123 8.82 46.52 -17.75
N ALA A 124 7.95 45.74 -17.09
CA ALA A 124 7.36 46.09 -15.80
C ALA A 124 8.42 46.19 -14.68
N THR A 125 8.16 46.97 -13.63
CA THR A 125 9.16 47.30 -12.59
C THR A 125 9.87 46.09 -11.96
N PRO A 126 9.20 44.98 -11.56
CA PRO A 126 9.90 43.82 -10.98
C PRO A 126 10.63 42.94 -12.01
N ASN A 127 10.40 43.17 -13.31
CA ASN A 127 10.93 42.39 -14.43
C ASN A 127 12.11 43.10 -15.13
N ASN A 128 12.03 44.42 -15.29
CA ASN A 128 12.94 45.22 -16.11
C ASN A 128 14.41 45.14 -15.61
N GLY A 129 15.28 44.55 -16.44
CA GLY A 129 16.66 44.26 -16.07
C GLY A 129 16.80 43.34 -14.85
N SER A 130 15.81 42.47 -14.59
CA SER A 130 15.74 41.59 -13.43
C SER A 130 15.47 40.13 -13.81
N VAL A 131 14.49 39.87 -14.68
CA VAL A 131 14.29 38.53 -15.29
C VAL A 131 15.21 38.33 -16.50
N ARG A 132 15.66 37.09 -16.71
CA ARG A 132 16.57 36.69 -17.80
C ARG A 132 16.52 35.17 -18.01
N GLY A 133 17.10 34.67 -19.10
CA GLY A 133 17.07 33.24 -19.45
C GLY A 133 16.08 32.91 -20.57
N PHE A 134 15.45 33.92 -21.18
CA PHE A 134 14.58 33.79 -22.35
C PHE A 134 15.27 32.98 -23.46
N GLU A 135 16.55 33.27 -23.70
CA GLU A 135 17.40 32.60 -24.68
C GLU A 135 17.60 31.09 -24.40
N VAL A 136 17.45 30.67 -23.15
CA VAL A 136 17.46 29.25 -22.76
C VAL A 136 16.10 28.61 -23.02
N ILE A 137 14.99 29.33 -22.80
CA ILE A 137 13.64 28.87 -23.15
C ILE A 137 13.49 28.72 -24.67
N ASP A 138 14.03 29.66 -25.46
CA ASP A 138 14.06 29.58 -26.92
C ASP A 138 14.88 28.38 -27.42
N ALA A 139 16.03 28.10 -26.76
CA ALA A 139 16.85 26.93 -27.06
C ALA A 139 16.14 25.61 -26.68
N ILE A 140 15.41 25.58 -25.55
CA ILE A 140 14.58 24.43 -25.16
C ILE A 140 13.45 24.22 -26.18
N LYS A 141 12.69 25.26 -26.53
CA LYS A 141 11.62 25.21 -27.54
C LYS A 141 12.19 24.71 -28.87
N SER A 142 13.32 25.24 -29.31
CA SER A 142 14.06 24.81 -30.51
C SER A 142 14.58 23.36 -30.46
N ALA A 143 14.72 22.76 -29.27
CA ALA A 143 15.05 21.35 -29.10
C ALA A 143 13.79 20.47 -29.10
N VAL A 144 12.74 20.88 -28.38
CA VAL A 144 11.45 20.17 -28.29
C VAL A 144 10.75 20.13 -29.66
N GLU A 145 10.73 21.22 -30.42
CA GLU A 145 10.13 21.27 -31.77
C GLU A 145 10.81 20.33 -32.77
N LYS A 146 12.07 19.92 -32.55
CA LYS A 146 12.76 18.90 -33.39
C LYS A 146 12.31 17.48 -33.08
N VAL A 147 11.72 17.25 -31.91
CA VAL A 147 11.22 15.94 -31.45
C VAL A 147 9.70 15.85 -31.66
N CYS A 148 8.97 16.94 -31.43
CA CYS A 148 7.51 17.00 -31.41
C CYS A 148 6.97 18.35 -31.95
N PRO A 149 7.01 18.57 -33.28
CA PRO A 149 6.60 19.84 -33.88
C PRO A 149 5.17 20.26 -33.50
N GLY A 150 5.02 21.46 -32.92
CA GLY A 150 3.73 22.07 -32.56
C GLY A 150 2.98 21.42 -31.39
N VAL A 151 3.58 20.48 -30.65
CA VAL A 151 2.87 19.71 -29.61
C VAL A 151 2.93 20.35 -28.21
N VAL A 152 4.07 20.96 -27.85
CA VAL A 152 4.38 21.37 -26.47
C VAL A 152 4.34 22.88 -26.31
N SER A 153 3.62 23.38 -25.30
CA SER A 153 3.50 24.81 -25.00
C SER A 153 4.77 25.37 -24.35
N CYS A 154 5.03 26.66 -24.57
CA CYS A 154 6.05 27.40 -23.84
C CYS A 154 5.74 27.48 -22.33
N ALA A 155 4.46 27.53 -21.95
CA ALA A 155 3.99 27.50 -20.56
C ALA A 155 4.36 26.19 -19.83
N ASP A 156 4.23 25.03 -20.49
CA ASP A 156 4.72 23.77 -19.91
C ASP A 156 6.25 23.65 -19.99
N ILE A 157 6.89 24.21 -21.01
CA ILE A 157 8.36 24.29 -21.04
C ILE A 157 8.89 25.08 -19.84
N LEU A 158 8.31 26.24 -19.49
CA LEU A 158 8.68 26.99 -18.28
C LEU A 158 8.51 26.14 -17.01
N ALA A 159 7.36 25.45 -16.87
CA ALA A 159 7.07 24.62 -15.71
C ALA A 159 8.03 23.41 -15.57
N ILE A 160 8.37 22.74 -16.68
CA ILE A 160 9.36 21.64 -16.70
C ILE A 160 10.77 22.19 -16.46
N ALA A 161 11.15 23.30 -17.10
CA ALA A 161 12.49 23.87 -17.00
C ALA A 161 12.78 24.43 -15.60
N ALA A 162 11.79 25.01 -14.92
CA ALA A 162 11.91 25.43 -13.52
C ALA A 162 12.13 24.22 -12.59
N ARG A 163 11.40 23.12 -12.79
CA ARG A 163 11.60 21.86 -12.07
C ARG A 163 12.98 21.27 -12.32
N ASP A 164 13.36 21.13 -13.58
CA ASP A 164 14.67 20.59 -13.97
C ASP A 164 15.82 21.49 -13.46
N SER A 165 15.59 22.79 -13.35
CA SER A 165 16.55 23.74 -12.77
C SER A 165 16.75 23.53 -11.27
N VAL A 166 15.66 23.39 -10.50
CA VAL A 166 15.74 23.07 -9.07
C VAL A 166 16.44 21.72 -8.86
N VAL A 167 16.04 20.68 -9.58
CA VAL A 167 16.66 19.34 -9.49
C VAL A 167 18.14 19.36 -9.87
N THR A 168 18.53 20.08 -10.93
CA THR A 168 19.94 20.16 -11.37
C THR A 168 20.81 20.98 -10.40
N LEU A 169 20.23 21.96 -9.70
CA LEU A 169 20.89 22.68 -8.61
C LEU A 169 20.81 21.96 -7.26
N GLY A 170 20.35 20.70 -7.23
CA GLY A 170 20.34 19.85 -6.05
C GLY A 170 19.12 20.05 -5.14
N GLY A 171 17.99 20.52 -5.65
CA GLY A 171 16.73 20.61 -4.90
C GLY A 171 15.83 19.37 -5.07
N PRO A 172 14.61 19.39 -4.51
CA PRO A 172 13.65 18.31 -4.64
C PRO A 172 13.12 18.16 -6.08
N ASN A 173 12.74 16.94 -6.43
CA ASN A 173 11.99 16.63 -7.66
C ASN A 173 10.49 16.57 -7.36
N TRP A 174 9.65 17.06 -8.27
CA TRP A 174 8.20 16.90 -8.22
C TRP A 174 7.63 16.58 -9.60
N ASN A 175 6.43 16.01 -9.59
CA ASN A 175 5.68 15.70 -10.80
C ASN A 175 5.01 16.97 -11.33
N VAL A 176 5.56 17.55 -12.39
CA VAL A 176 4.94 18.68 -13.08
C VAL A 176 3.67 18.21 -13.77
N LYS A 177 2.50 18.70 -13.34
CA LYS A 177 1.26 18.60 -14.13
C LYS A 177 1.40 19.50 -15.36
N VAL A 178 1.13 18.95 -16.54
CA VAL A 178 1.28 19.60 -17.85
C VAL A 178 -0.01 19.46 -18.68
N GLY A 179 -0.09 20.16 -19.81
CA GLY A 179 -1.31 20.42 -20.58
C GLY A 179 -1.73 21.90 -20.61
N ARG A 180 -0.82 22.82 -20.28
CA ARG A 180 -1.04 24.27 -20.37
C ARG A 180 -1.09 24.72 -21.84
N ARG A 181 -1.77 25.84 -22.07
CA ARG A 181 -1.77 26.54 -23.36
C ARG A 181 -1.05 27.88 -23.19
N ASP A 182 -0.35 28.29 -24.23
CA ASP A 182 0.33 29.58 -24.27
C ASP A 182 -0.67 30.73 -24.39
N SER A 183 -0.39 31.83 -23.71
CA SER A 183 -1.20 33.03 -23.72
C SER A 183 -1.08 33.81 -25.03
N THR A 184 -2.12 34.59 -25.32
CA THR A 184 -2.14 35.57 -26.42
C THR A 184 -2.14 37.01 -25.92
N THR A 185 -2.07 37.22 -24.61
CA THR A 185 -2.03 38.52 -23.94
C THR A 185 -1.12 38.49 -22.71
N ALA A 186 -0.68 39.65 -22.23
CA ALA A 186 0.08 39.83 -21.00
C ALA A 186 -0.38 41.12 -20.29
N SER A 187 -0.04 41.27 -19.01
CA SER A 187 -0.55 42.36 -18.18
C SER A 187 0.57 43.14 -17.50
N PHE A 188 1.09 44.17 -18.17
CA PHE A 188 2.08 45.10 -17.61
C PHE A 188 1.64 45.69 -16.26
N SER A 189 0.36 46.05 -16.10
CA SER A 189 -0.18 46.54 -14.82
C SER A 189 -0.29 45.45 -13.77
N GLY A 190 -0.71 44.24 -14.14
CA GLY A 190 -0.71 43.07 -13.25
C GLY A 190 0.68 42.73 -12.73
N ALA A 191 1.70 42.78 -13.59
CA ALA A 191 3.10 42.56 -13.21
C ALA A 191 3.61 43.59 -12.19
N ASN A 192 3.18 44.85 -12.28
CA ASN A 192 3.53 45.87 -11.28
C ASN A 192 2.74 45.75 -9.96
N ASN A 193 1.55 45.15 -9.98
CA ASN A 193 0.64 45.12 -8.82
C ASN A 193 0.68 43.80 -8.03
N ASN A 194 0.87 42.66 -8.71
CA ASN A 194 0.63 41.32 -8.14
C ASN A 194 1.92 40.62 -7.70
N ILE A 195 3.07 40.97 -8.29
CA ILE A 195 4.38 40.38 -7.96
C ILE A 195 4.89 41.03 -6.65
N PRO A 196 5.14 40.27 -5.57
CA PRO A 196 5.53 40.85 -4.28
C PRO A 196 6.86 41.63 -4.35
N PRO A 197 6.90 42.93 -3.96
CA PRO A 197 8.15 43.68 -3.89
C PRO A 197 9.01 43.23 -2.70
N PRO A 198 10.36 43.35 -2.79
CA PRO A 198 11.31 42.89 -1.76
C PRO A 198 11.25 43.67 -0.43
N THR A 199 10.43 44.72 -0.39
CA THR A 199 10.14 45.58 0.76
C THR A 199 8.73 45.32 1.33
N SER A 200 8.16 44.14 1.09
CA SER A 200 6.85 43.75 1.64
C SER A 200 6.97 43.19 3.06
N GLY A 201 6.24 43.79 4.01
CA GLY A 201 6.02 43.21 5.34
C GLY A 201 5.15 41.95 5.30
N LEU A 202 5.23 41.13 6.35
CA LEU A 202 4.61 39.79 6.43
C LEU A 202 3.10 39.76 6.07
N ALA A 203 2.34 40.78 6.46
CA ALA A 203 0.91 40.87 6.16
C ALA A 203 0.62 41.08 4.66
N ASN A 204 1.43 41.88 3.97
CA ASN A 204 1.30 42.12 2.53
C ASN A 204 1.67 40.87 1.73
N LEU A 205 2.76 40.19 2.12
CA LEU A 205 3.15 38.89 1.56
C LEU A 205 2.01 37.87 1.70
N THR A 206 1.45 37.74 2.90
CA THR A 206 0.34 36.81 3.17
C THR A 206 -0.88 37.11 2.30
N SER A 207 -1.23 38.39 2.10
CA SER A 207 -2.34 38.81 1.24
C SER A 207 -2.10 38.50 -0.25
N LEU A 208 -0.90 38.79 -0.77
CA LEU A 208 -0.57 38.56 -2.18
C LEU A 208 -0.52 37.07 -2.53
N PHE A 209 0.00 36.22 -1.63
CA PHE A 209 -0.04 34.76 -1.84
C PHE A 209 -1.46 34.20 -1.70
N ALA A 210 -2.25 34.68 -0.74
CA ALA A 210 -3.66 34.29 -0.60
C ALA A 210 -4.50 34.66 -1.83
N ALA A 211 -4.22 35.78 -2.50
CA ALA A 211 -4.87 36.16 -3.76
C ALA A 211 -4.58 35.17 -4.91
N GLN A 212 -3.44 34.46 -4.87
CA GLN A 212 -3.10 33.36 -5.79
C GLN A 212 -3.60 31.98 -5.30
N GLY A 213 -4.40 31.93 -4.23
CA GLY A 213 -4.90 30.70 -3.62
C GLY A 213 -3.85 29.92 -2.81
N LEU A 214 -2.71 30.53 -2.50
CA LEU A 214 -1.61 29.93 -1.75
C LEU A 214 -1.72 30.28 -0.26
N SER A 215 -1.51 29.30 0.63
CA SER A 215 -1.56 29.54 2.07
C SER A 215 -0.30 30.24 2.58
N GLN A 216 -0.35 30.74 3.82
CA GLN A 216 0.86 31.26 4.49
C GLN A 216 1.95 30.17 4.61
N LYS A 217 1.58 28.88 4.70
CA LYS A 217 2.55 27.77 4.70
C LYS A 217 3.28 27.67 3.36
N ASP A 218 2.54 27.80 2.26
CA ASP A 218 3.08 27.74 0.89
C ASP A 218 3.93 28.98 0.58
N MET A 219 3.54 30.15 1.09
CA MET A 219 4.31 31.40 1.00
C MET A 219 5.73 31.24 1.56
N VAL A 220 5.90 30.83 2.83
CA VAL A 220 7.24 30.68 3.41
C VAL A 220 8.03 29.60 2.66
N ALA A 221 7.37 28.49 2.27
CA ALA A 221 8.02 27.40 1.54
C ALA A 221 8.51 27.80 0.14
N LEU A 222 7.76 28.64 -0.58
CA LEU A 222 8.13 29.17 -1.90
C LEU A 222 9.21 30.25 -1.81
N SER A 223 9.20 31.09 -0.77
CA SER A 223 10.31 32.02 -0.48
C SER A 223 11.65 31.30 -0.28
N GLY A 224 11.62 30.03 0.16
CA GLY A 224 12.77 29.14 0.18
C GLY A 224 13.56 29.04 -1.13
N ALA A 225 12.95 29.34 -2.29
CA ALA A 225 13.65 29.42 -3.57
C ALA A 225 14.80 30.45 -3.58
N HIS A 226 14.79 31.44 -2.68
CA HIS A 226 15.88 32.40 -2.49
C HIS A 226 17.17 31.81 -1.89
N THR A 227 17.22 30.50 -1.59
CA THR A 227 18.51 29.80 -1.41
C THR A 227 19.42 29.85 -2.66
N ILE A 228 18.85 30.01 -3.87
CA ILE A 228 19.61 30.19 -5.10
C ILE A 228 19.43 31.58 -5.71
N GLY A 229 20.54 32.15 -6.21
CA GLY A 229 20.54 33.41 -6.93
C GLY A 229 21.10 34.61 -6.16
N LEU A 230 21.05 35.77 -6.82
CA LEU A 230 21.65 37.02 -6.37
C LEU A 230 20.68 38.17 -6.61
N ALA A 231 20.49 39.03 -5.61
CA ALA A 231 19.71 40.26 -5.70
C ALA A 231 20.59 41.47 -6.11
N ARG A 232 19.98 42.48 -6.75
CA ARG A 232 20.59 43.78 -7.05
C ARG A 232 20.54 44.71 -5.83
N CYS A 233 21.53 45.57 -5.66
CA CYS A 233 21.63 46.57 -4.58
C CYS A 233 20.33 47.39 -4.41
N THR A 234 19.65 47.74 -5.51
CA THR A 234 18.32 48.38 -5.50
C THR A 234 17.29 47.70 -4.59
N ASN A 235 17.35 46.37 -4.45
CA ASN A 235 16.32 45.56 -3.80
C ASN A 235 16.56 45.38 -2.29
N PHE A 236 17.77 45.64 -1.79
CA PHE A 236 18.13 45.48 -0.38
C PHE A 236 18.74 46.73 0.26
N ARG A 237 19.03 47.80 -0.51
CA ARG A 237 19.62 49.06 0.00
C ARG A 237 18.88 49.60 1.22
N ALA A 238 17.54 49.66 1.17
CA ALA A 238 16.74 50.16 2.30
C ALA A 238 16.96 49.32 3.57
N HIS A 239 16.82 48.00 3.46
CA HIS A 239 17.00 47.05 4.55
C HIS A 239 18.40 47.14 5.19
N VAL A 240 19.47 47.22 4.39
CA VAL A 240 20.85 47.27 4.92
C VAL A 240 21.28 48.63 5.48
N TYR A 241 20.50 49.71 5.30
CA TYR A 241 20.82 51.05 5.83
C TYR A 241 19.83 51.57 6.89
N ASN A 242 18.55 51.20 6.80
CA ASN A 242 17.46 51.86 7.53
C ASN A 242 16.81 50.97 8.61
N GLU A 243 17.09 49.66 8.63
CA GLU A 243 16.35 48.68 9.44
C GLU A 243 17.21 47.97 10.51
N THR A 244 16.54 47.35 11.49
CA THR A 244 17.15 46.77 12.70
C THR A 244 16.83 45.28 12.92
N ASN A 245 16.06 44.69 12.00
CA ASN A 245 15.79 43.26 11.88
C ASN A 245 16.96 42.47 11.24
N ILE A 246 17.93 43.16 10.61
CA ILE A 246 19.15 42.58 10.01
C ILE A 246 20.38 42.63 10.95
N ASP A 247 21.25 41.62 10.84
CA ASP A 247 22.54 41.54 11.52
C ASP A 247 23.47 42.70 11.09
N SER A 248 23.96 43.43 12.08
CA SER A 248 24.82 44.60 11.87
C SER A 248 26.16 44.29 11.19
N SER A 249 26.66 43.05 11.27
CA SER A 249 27.89 42.63 10.58
C SER A 249 27.64 42.37 9.08
N LEU A 250 26.55 41.69 8.75
CA LEU A 250 26.08 41.52 7.38
C LEU A 250 25.74 42.87 6.74
N ALA A 251 25.00 43.74 7.44
CA ALA A 251 24.62 45.06 6.94
C ALA A 251 25.85 45.87 6.52
N LYS A 252 26.84 46.05 7.41
CA LYS A 252 28.11 46.72 7.09
C LYS A 252 28.87 46.06 5.92
N THR A 253 28.85 44.74 5.85
CA THR A 253 29.47 43.96 4.75
C THR A 253 28.76 44.17 3.41
N ARG A 254 27.45 44.49 3.41
CA ARG A 254 26.69 44.80 2.19
C ARG A 254 26.77 46.28 1.81
N GLN A 255 26.79 47.19 2.77
CA GLN A 255 26.98 48.64 2.56
C GLN A 255 28.28 48.95 1.79
N SER A 256 29.38 48.23 2.04
CA SER A 256 30.66 48.44 1.32
C SER A 256 30.57 48.14 -0.19
N GLY A 257 29.62 47.29 -0.62
CA GLY A 257 29.36 46.95 -2.02
C GLY A 257 28.07 47.56 -2.58
N CYS A 258 27.32 48.34 -1.79
CA CYS A 258 26.02 48.89 -2.16
C CYS A 258 25.89 50.30 -1.55
N PRO A 259 26.33 51.36 -2.25
CA PRO A 259 26.31 52.73 -1.74
C PRO A 259 24.90 53.21 -1.35
N SER A 260 24.81 54.07 -0.33
CA SER A 260 23.53 54.65 0.14
C SER A 260 22.84 55.54 -0.90
N THR A 261 23.60 56.16 -1.81
CA THR A 261 23.07 57.02 -2.87
C THR A 261 22.56 56.19 -4.06
N SER A 262 21.26 56.27 -4.34
CA SER A 262 20.66 55.76 -5.58
C SER A 262 21.35 56.38 -6.82
N GLY A 263 21.46 55.62 -7.90
CA GLY A 263 22.29 55.95 -9.06
C GLY A 263 23.74 55.46 -8.95
N SER A 264 24.19 55.03 -7.75
CA SER A 264 25.52 54.50 -7.51
C SER A 264 25.46 53.05 -7.03
N GLY A 265 26.15 52.14 -7.74
CA GLY A 265 26.23 50.71 -7.41
C GLY A 265 24.91 49.93 -7.51
N ASP A 266 23.85 50.49 -8.10
CA ASP A 266 22.51 49.85 -8.19
C ASP A 266 22.50 48.43 -8.75
N ASN A 267 23.40 48.15 -9.70
CA ASN A 267 23.50 46.85 -10.37
C ASN A 267 24.45 45.87 -9.66
N ASN A 268 25.09 46.28 -8.56
CA ASN A 268 25.94 45.39 -7.77
C ASN A 268 25.10 44.26 -7.19
N LEU A 269 25.61 43.03 -7.32
CA LEU A 269 24.90 41.82 -6.94
C LEU A 269 25.38 41.31 -5.58
N ALA A 270 24.45 40.95 -4.70
CA ALA A 270 24.73 40.23 -3.47
C ALA A 270 23.94 38.91 -3.42
N PRO A 271 24.53 37.83 -2.89
CA PRO A 271 23.85 36.54 -2.81
C PRO A 271 22.76 36.55 -1.73
N LEU A 272 21.61 35.96 -2.07
CA LEU A 272 20.48 35.78 -1.16
C LEU A 272 20.82 34.74 -0.08
N ASP A 273 21.47 33.64 -0.47
CA ASP A 273 22.10 32.69 0.44
C ASP A 273 23.58 33.05 0.65
N LEU A 274 23.96 33.37 1.89
CA LEU A 274 25.32 33.80 2.21
C LEU A 274 26.39 32.73 2.01
N GLN A 275 26.00 31.45 1.96
CA GLN A 275 26.90 30.31 2.02
C GLN A 275 27.00 29.63 0.66
N THR A 276 25.87 29.38 -0.01
CA THR A 276 25.81 28.49 -1.17
C THR A 276 24.81 28.94 -2.27
N PRO A 277 24.92 30.17 -2.80
CA PRO A 277 23.92 30.81 -3.69
C PRO A 277 23.73 30.19 -5.10
N THR A 278 24.25 28.98 -5.33
CA THR A 278 24.09 28.17 -6.55
C THR A 278 23.77 26.70 -6.25
N VAL A 279 23.24 26.42 -5.06
CA VAL A 279 22.86 25.11 -4.53
C VAL A 279 21.50 25.25 -3.86
N PHE A 280 20.56 24.35 -4.10
CA PHE A 280 19.18 24.50 -3.60
C PHE A 280 19.01 23.86 -2.21
N GLU A 281 19.26 24.64 -1.15
CA GLU A 281 19.28 24.16 0.23
C GLU A 281 18.54 25.05 1.26
N ASN A 282 18.75 24.82 2.57
CA ASN A 282 18.04 25.51 3.65
C ASN A 282 18.91 26.54 4.40
N ASN A 283 20.10 26.86 3.89
CA ASN A 283 20.94 27.90 4.49
C ASN A 283 20.24 29.26 4.47
N TYR A 284 19.40 29.55 3.46
CA TYR A 284 18.42 30.62 3.46
C TYR A 284 17.67 30.75 4.80
N TYR A 285 16.97 29.72 5.26
CA TYR A 285 16.21 29.77 6.52
C TYR A 285 17.11 29.87 7.75
N LYS A 286 18.28 29.22 7.76
CA LYS A 286 19.30 29.38 8.82
C LYS A 286 19.82 30.83 8.88
N ASN A 287 19.93 31.49 7.73
CA ASN A 287 20.25 32.91 7.65
C ASN A 287 19.10 33.73 8.25
N LEU A 288 17.83 33.48 7.91
CA LEU A 288 16.68 34.21 8.51
C LEU A 288 16.67 34.13 10.05
N VAL A 289 16.82 32.92 10.61
CA VAL A 289 16.91 32.69 12.06
C VAL A 289 18.09 33.46 12.69
N SER A 290 19.17 33.64 11.93
CA SER A 290 20.37 34.40 12.32
C SER A 290 20.28 35.91 12.06
N LYS A 291 19.10 36.46 11.72
CA LYS A 291 18.89 37.85 11.25
C LYS A 291 19.70 38.21 9.99
N LYS A 292 19.90 37.24 9.09
CA LYS A 292 20.78 37.34 7.92
C LYS A 292 20.05 37.18 6.58
N GLY A 293 18.72 37.36 6.56
CA GLY A 293 17.98 37.59 5.32
C GLY A 293 18.49 38.85 4.61
N LEU A 294 18.60 38.80 3.27
CA LEU A 294 19.10 39.93 2.50
C LEU A 294 17.99 40.93 2.14
N LEU A 295 16.80 40.44 1.77
CA LEU A 295 15.63 41.27 1.51
C LEU A 295 14.82 41.47 2.79
N HIS A 296 14.15 42.61 2.93
CA HIS A 296 13.21 42.86 4.03
C HIS A 296 12.11 41.78 4.02
N SER A 297 11.53 41.50 2.85
CA SER A 297 10.49 40.48 2.67
C SER A 297 10.93 39.05 3.02
N ASP A 298 12.23 38.76 3.00
CA ASP A 298 12.77 37.48 3.47
C ASP A 298 12.87 37.46 4.99
N GLN A 299 13.43 38.53 5.59
CA GLN A 299 13.63 38.61 7.03
C GLN A 299 12.30 38.71 7.80
N GLU A 300 11.26 39.29 7.21
CA GLU A 300 9.89 39.35 7.73
C GLU A 300 9.22 37.97 7.92
N LEU A 301 9.74 36.91 7.31
CA LEU A 301 9.29 35.54 7.58
C LEU A 301 9.76 35.04 8.96
N PHE A 302 10.78 35.69 9.54
CA PHE A 302 11.31 35.41 10.88
C PHE A 302 11.65 36.71 11.62
N ASN A 303 10.63 37.32 12.22
CA ASN A 303 10.75 38.63 12.89
C ASN A 303 9.79 38.79 14.09
N GLY A 304 9.48 37.69 14.80
CA GLY A 304 8.48 37.64 15.86
C GLY A 304 7.04 37.50 15.37
N GLY A 305 6.85 36.99 14.15
CA GLY A 305 5.56 36.85 13.47
C GLY A 305 4.93 35.47 13.55
N ALA A 306 3.75 35.31 12.93
CA ALA A 306 3.02 34.04 12.88
C ALA A 306 3.77 32.91 12.14
N THR A 307 4.75 33.27 11.30
CA THR A 307 5.61 32.35 10.54
C THR A 307 6.86 31.91 11.29
N ASP A 308 7.19 32.50 12.44
CA ASP A 308 8.45 32.21 13.16
C ASP A 308 8.55 30.74 13.58
N SER A 309 7.44 30.13 14.05
CA SER A 309 7.37 28.71 14.38
C SER A 309 7.49 27.81 13.15
N GLN A 310 6.97 28.26 12.00
CA GLN A 310 7.19 27.57 10.74
C GLN A 310 8.68 27.58 10.37
N VAL A 311 9.35 28.74 10.39
CA VAL A 311 10.78 28.85 10.05
C VAL A 311 11.68 28.09 11.06
N GLN A 312 11.28 27.99 12.33
CA GLN A 312 11.98 27.19 13.35
C GLN A 312 11.77 25.68 13.21
N SER A 313 10.59 25.21 12.76
CA SER A 313 10.24 23.78 12.64
C SER A 313 10.89 23.07 11.43
N TYR A 314 11.90 23.68 10.80
CA TYR A 314 12.49 23.25 9.54
C TYR A 314 13.52 22.08 9.63
N GLY A 315 13.16 21.02 10.38
CA GLY A 315 13.48 19.65 9.95
C GLY A 315 13.59 18.53 10.99
N CYS A 316 12.93 17.40 10.70
CA CYS A 316 13.34 16.07 11.17
C CYS A 316 14.45 15.53 10.27
N ASP A 317 15.70 15.72 10.69
CA ASP A 317 16.90 15.68 9.83
C ASP A 317 18.03 14.75 10.33
N ALA A 318 17.74 14.00 11.40
CA ALA A 318 18.70 13.17 12.12
C ALA A 318 19.91 13.93 12.71
N SER A 319 19.71 15.18 13.14
CA SER A 319 20.58 15.93 14.06
C SER A 319 20.89 15.15 15.34
N LEU A 320 19.86 14.51 15.94
CA LEU A 320 19.94 13.65 17.13
C LEU A 320 20.99 12.54 17.06
N LEU A 321 21.38 12.13 15.85
CA LEU A 321 22.43 11.12 15.67
C LEU A 321 23.85 11.68 15.78
N LEU A 322 24.07 12.99 15.66
CA LEU A 322 25.40 13.62 15.75
C LEU A 322 26.00 13.51 17.16
N ASP A 323 27.30 13.26 17.23
CA ASP A 323 28.10 13.45 18.45
C ASP A 323 28.50 14.94 18.60
N ASP A 324 28.80 15.37 19.82
CA ASP A 324 29.27 16.73 20.13
C ASP A 324 30.53 17.11 19.33
N THR A 325 30.65 18.39 18.98
CA THR A 325 31.81 18.95 18.28
C THR A 325 32.30 20.24 18.95
N PRO A 326 33.52 20.73 18.65
CA PRO A 326 33.99 22.03 19.14
C PRO A 326 33.14 23.23 18.67
N THR A 327 32.21 23.04 17.73
CA THR A 327 31.39 24.10 17.12
C THR A 327 29.90 23.99 17.44
N PHE A 328 29.39 22.84 17.92
CA PHE A 328 28.02 22.68 18.43
C PHE A 328 27.90 21.51 19.40
N GLN A 329 26.96 21.62 20.35
CA GLN A 329 26.59 20.53 21.27
C GLN A 329 25.44 19.70 20.69
N GLY A 330 25.57 18.38 20.74
CA GLY A 330 24.59 17.42 20.25
C GLY A 330 23.39 17.23 21.18
N GLU A 331 22.28 16.77 20.62
CA GLU A 331 21.01 16.62 21.34
C GLU A 331 20.98 15.42 22.30
N LYS A 332 21.89 14.47 22.16
CA LYS A 332 21.91 13.20 22.94
C LYS A 332 22.00 13.42 24.44
N MET A 333 22.64 14.50 24.87
CA MET A 333 22.83 14.85 26.28
C MET A 333 21.76 15.81 26.83
N ALA A 334 20.84 16.30 25.98
CA ALA A 334 19.71 17.12 26.42
C ALA A 334 18.79 16.32 27.36
N THR A 335 18.13 17.00 28.29
CA THR A 335 17.37 16.41 29.41
C THR A 335 16.40 15.29 28.99
N PRO A 336 15.55 15.43 27.96
CA PRO A 336 14.64 14.36 27.53
C PRO A 336 15.35 13.17 26.86
N ASN A 337 16.52 13.39 26.26
CA ASN A 337 17.25 12.38 25.48
C ASN A 337 18.26 11.58 26.33
N ASN A 338 18.84 12.21 27.35
CA ASN A 338 19.98 11.72 28.12
C ASN A 338 19.71 10.36 28.81
N ARG A 339 20.34 9.30 28.28
CA ARG A 339 20.14 7.87 28.65
C ARG A 339 18.71 7.34 28.45
N SER A 340 17.86 8.14 27.80
CA SER A 340 16.48 7.86 27.42
C SER A 340 16.44 7.22 26.03
N VAL A 341 16.92 7.95 25.01
CA VAL A 341 17.07 7.45 23.63
C VAL A 341 18.28 6.51 23.54
N ARG A 342 18.13 5.42 22.78
CA ARG A 342 19.12 4.33 22.59
C ARG A 342 19.06 3.79 21.16
N GLY A 343 19.88 2.79 20.81
CA GLY A 343 19.85 2.17 19.49
C GLY A 343 20.70 2.90 18.43
N PHE A 344 21.50 3.90 18.82
CA PHE A 344 22.37 4.64 17.90
C PHE A 344 23.31 3.70 17.13
N GLU A 345 23.86 2.71 17.84
CA GLU A 345 24.67 1.61 17.34
C GLU A 345 23.93 0.67 16.36
N ILE A 346 22.61 0.52 16.49
CA ILE A 346 21.77 -0.23 15.54
C ILE A 346 21.61 0.60 14.27
N ILE A 347 21.38 1.90 14.37
CA ILE A 347 21.32 2.81 13.21
C ILE A 347 22.67 2.89 12.49
N ASP A 348 23.79 2.93 13.21
CA ASP A 348 25.14 2.83 12.63
C ASP A 348 25.37 1.47 11.93
N ALA A 349 24.88 0.37 12.49
CA ALA A 349 25.00 -0.97 11.90
C ALA A 349 24.15 -1.13 10.63
N ILE A 350 22.90 -0.65 10.64
CA ILE A 350 22.04 -0.58 9.45
C ILE A 350 22.73 0.28 8.39
N LYS A 351 23.23 1.46 8.76
CA LYS A 351 23.97 2.33 7.84
C LYS A 351 25.20 1.66 7.25
N ALA A 352 25.99 0.94 8.06
CA ALA A 352 27.15 0.20 7.60
C ALA A 352 26.81 -1.01 6.70
N ALA A 353 25.61 -1.59 6.82
CA ALA A 353 25.11 -2.60 5.90
C ALA A 353 24.64 -1.97 4.58
N VAL A 354 23.86 -0.88 4.65
CA VAL A 354 23.36 -0.13 3.50
C VAL A 354 24.51 0.46 2.67
N GLU A 355 25.54 1.03 3.30
CA GLU A 355 26.73 1.55 2.61
C GLU A 355 27.56 0.47 1.87
N LYS A 356 27.36 -0.82 2.14
CA LYS A 356 27.99 -1.91 1.35
C LYS A 356 27.23 -2.21 0.05
N VAL A 357 25.92 -1.91 0.01
CA VAL A 357 25.03 -2.22 -1.12
C VAL A 357 24.82 -1.00 -2.02
N CYS A 358 24.63 0.17 -1.42
CA CYS A 358 24.45 1.45 -2.13
C CYS A 358 25.25 2.58 -1.46
N PRO A 359 26.59 2.61 -1.64
CA PRO A 359 27.48 3.55 -0.96
C PRO A 359 27.13 5.01 -1.25
N GLY A 360 26.87 5.81 -0.21
CA GLY A 360 26.54 7.23 -0.33
C GLY A 360 25.15 7.53 -0.89
N VAL A 361 24.21 6.57 -0.93
CA VAL A 361 22.87 6.74 -1.56
C VAL A 361 21.75 7.02 -0.56
N VAL A 362 21.80 6.48 0.66
CA VAL A 362 20.72 6.58 1.67
C VAL A 362 21.19 7.39 2.89
N SER A 363 20.38 8.35 3.34
CA SER A 363 20.68 9.15 4.55
C SER A 363 20.36 8.40 5.84
N CYS A 364 20.97 8.81 6.95
CA CYS A 364 20.58 8.30 8.27
C CYS A 364 19.21 8.83 8.72
N ALA A 365 18.76 9.98 8.18
CA ALA A 365 17.39 10.48 8.34
C ALA A 365 16.34 9.54 7.70
N ASP A 366 16.58 9.02 6.49
CA ASP A 366 15.73 7.99 5.91
C ASP A 366 15.82 6.67 6.68
N ILE A 367 17.02 6.26 7.11
CA ILE A 367 17.18 5.05 7.94
C ILE A 367 16.40 5.17 9.25
N LEU A 368 16.37 6.34 9.92
CA LEU A 368 15.52 6.54 11.11
C LEU A 368 14.03 6.43 10.79
N ALA A 369 13.55 7.07 9.73
CA ALA A 369 12.13 7.03 9.36
C ALA A 369 11.68 5.61 8.95
N ILE A 370 12.52 4.89 8.20
CA ILE A 370 12.30 3.48 7.84
C ILE A 370 12.36 2.61 9.08
N ALA A 371 13.43 2.70 9.89
CA ALA A 371 13.60 1.87 11.08
C ALA A 371 12.49 2.11 12.13
N ALA A 372 11.93 3.32 12.24
CA ALA A 372 10.79 3.59 13.10
C ALA A 372 9.53 2.85 12.61
N ARG A 373 9.23 2.91 11.30
CA ARG A 373 8.11 2.16 10.69
C ARG A 373 8.33 0.66 10.82
N ASP A 374 9.50 0.19 10.44
CA ASP A 374 9.88 -1.22 10.49
C ASP A 374 9.82 -1.74 11.92
N SER A 375 10.28 -0.99 12.92
CA SER A 375 10.15 -1.35 14.34
C SER A 375 8.70 -1.47 14.78
N VAL A 376 7.83 -0.51 14.42
CA VAL A 376 6.39 -0.60 14.77
C VAL A 376 5.74 -1.82 14.12
N VAL A 377 6.02 -2.09 12.84
CA VAL A 377 5.50 -3.28 12.12
C VAL A 377 6.06 -4.58 12.69
N MET A 378 7.36 -4.64 12.97
CA MET A 378 8.02 -5.79 13.61
C MET A 378 7.56 -6.03 15.04
N LEU A 379 6.92 -5.05 15.69
CA LEU A 379 6.30 -5.20 17.01
C LEU A 379 4.77 -5.39 16.88
N GLY A 380 4.24 -5.67 15.68
CA GLY A 380 2.83 -6.00 15.45
C GLY A 380 1.88 -4.82 15.25
N GLY A 381 2.43 -3.61 15.08
CA GLY A 381 1.71 -2.38 14.80
C GLY A 381 1.39 -2.16 13.31
N PRO A 382 0.77 -1.03 12.95
CA PRO A 382 0.38 -0.74 11.58
C PRO A 382 1.59 -0.34 10.71
N SER A 383 1.54 -0.71 9.43
CA SER A 383 2.49 -0.21 8.43
C SER A 383 1.96 1.06 7.76
N TRP A 384 2.87 1.96 7.40
CA TRP A 384 2.62 3.09 6.52
C TRP A 384 3.70 3.19 5.44
N GLU A 385 3.42 3.98 4.40
CA GLU A 385 4.41 4.33 3.38
C GLU A 385 5.34 5.42 3.94
N VAL A 386 6.61 5.06 4.15
CA VAL A 386 7.65 6.03 4.49
C VAL A 386 8.09 6.72 3.20
N LYS A 387 7.74 8.00 3.04
CA LYS A 387 8.36 8.84 2.01
C LYS A 387 9.86 8.92 2.28
N VAL A 388 10.70 8.69 1.28
CA VAL A 388 12.17 8.66 1.38
C VAL A 388 12.81 9.72 0.47
N GLY A 389 14.11 9.96 0.64
CA GLY A 389 14.87 11.00 -0.05
C GLY A 389 15.38 12.10 0.87
N ARG A 390 15.37 11.86 2.20
CA ARG A 390 15.91 12.79 3.19
C ARG A 390 17.42 12.95 3.04
N ARG A 391 17.94 14.04 3.59
CA ARG A 391 19.35 14.29 3.84
C ARG A 391 19.63 14.36 5.33
N ASP A 392 20.88 14.09 5.68
CA ASP A 392 21.40 14.21 7.02
C ASP A 392 21.76 15.66 7.34
N SER A 393 21.39 16.11 8.54
CA SER A 393 21.84 17.39 9.08
C SER A 393 23.37 17.48 9.18
N THR A 394 23.84 18.73 9.29
CA THR A 394 25.24 19.07 9.57
C THR A 394 25.43 19.67 10.97
N THR A 395 24.35 19.87 11.73
CA THR A 395 24.32 20.49 13.07
C THR A 395 23.24 19.86 13.95
N ALA A 396 23.22 20.22 15.24
CA ALA A 396 22.22 19.77 16.22
C ALA A 396 21.91 20.87 17.24
N SER A 397 20.76 20.77 17.93
CA SER A 397 20.27 21.79 18.86
C SER A 397 19.91 21.24 20.24
N PHE A 398 20.91 21.18 21.14
CA PHE A 398 20.72 20.82 22.55
C PHE A 398 19.58 21.61 23.22
N ASN A 399 19.50 22.93 22.99
CA ASN A 399 18.43 23.77 23.54
C ASN A 399 17.07 23.51 22.87
N GLY A 400 17.04 23.24 21.55
CA GLY A 400 15.81 22.85 20.86
C GLY A 400 15.20 21.57 21.45
N ALA A 401 16.03 20.56 21.73
CA ALA A 401 15.57 19.33 22.37
C ALA A 401 15.03 19.57 23.80
N ASN A 402 15.67 20.42 24.61
CA ASN A 402 15.17 20.75 25.96
C ASN A 402 13.85 21.55 25.94
N ASN A 403 13.66 22.43 24.95
CA ASN A 403 12.50 23.34 24.91
C ASN A 403 11.27 22.72 24.22
N ASN A 404 11.47 21.86 23.22
CA ASN A 404 10.41 21.45 22.29
C ASN A 404 9.88 20.02 22.55
N ILE A 405 10.60 19.18 23.31
CA ILE A 405 10.17 17.82 23.64
C ILE A 405 9.43 17.85 25.00
N PRO A 406 8.16 17.39 25.10
CA PRO A 406 7.43 17.42 26.36
C PRO A 406 8.07 16.55 27.45
N PRO A 407 8.28 17.08 28.67
CA PRO A 407 8.72 16.26 29.81
C PRO A 407 7.61 15.30 30.29
N PRO A 408 7.96 14.17 30.92
CA PRO A 408 7.01 13.15 31.41
C PRO A 408 6.09 13.62 32.55
N THR A 409 6.32 14.82 33.07
CA THR A 409 5.52 15.53 34.07
C THR A 409 4.65 16.64 33.46
N SER A 410 4.34 16.56 32.16
CA SER A 410 3.48 17.53 31.48
C SER A 410 2.00 17.21 31.66
N GLY A 411 1.24 18.16 32.21
CA GLY A 411 -0.23 18.12 32.16
C GLY A 411 -0.79 18.31 30.74
N LEU A 412 -2.04 17.90 30.53
CA LEU A 412 -2.69 17.82 29.21
C LEU A 412 -2.62 19.11 28.36
N ALA A 413 -2.69 20.28 28.99
CA ALA A 413 -2.61 21.58 28.29
C ALA A 413 -1.22 21.86 27.69
N ASN A 414 -0.15 21.49 28.41
CA ASN A 414 1.23 21.66 27.93
C ASN A 414 1.55 20.69 26.78
N LEU A 415 1.09 19.44 26.90
CA LEU A 415 1.16 18.44 25.82
C LEU A 415 0.47 18.96 24.55
N THR A 416 -0.76 19.46 24.68
CA THR A 416 -1.54 19.99 23.55
C THR A 416 -0.84 21.18 22.88
N SER A 417 -0.24 22.09 23.67
CA SER A 417 0.48 23.25 23.15
C SER A 417 1.77 22.87 22.39
N LEU A 418 2.58 21.97 22.94
CA LEU A 418 3.84 21.55 22.31
C LEU A 418 3.62 20.75 21.02
N PHE A 419 2.61 19.88 20.97
CA PHE A 419 2.24 19.19 19.72
C PHE A 419 1.67 20.15 18.66
N ALA A 420 0.83 21.10 19.07
CA ALA A 420 0.31 22.13 18.16
C ALA A 420 1.42 23.01 17.55
N ALA A 421 2.48 23.31 18.31
CA ALA A 421 3.66 24.03 17.82
C ALA A 421 4.45 23.26 16.74
N GLN A 422 4.30 21.93 16.65
CA GLN A 422 4.83 21.09 15.56
C GLN A 422 3.81 20.81 14.45
N GLY A 423 2.66 21.49 14.45
CA GLY A 423 1.58 21.29 13.47
C GLY A 423 0.76 20.02 13.66
N LEU A 424 0.85 19.37 14.83
CA LEU A 424 0.11 18.15 15.18
C LEU A 424 -1.13 18.50 16.01
N SER A 425 -2.28 17.91 15.68
CA SER A 425 -3.53 18.15 16.42
C SER A 425 -3.56 17.40 17.76
N GLN A 426 -4.49 17.74 18.65
CA GLN A 426 -4.72 16.98 19.88
C GLN A 426 -5.06 15.49 19.60
N LYS A 427 -5.68 15.18 18.45
CA LYS A 427 -5.92 13.78 18.03
C LYS A 427 -4.62 13.07 17.64
N ASP A 428 -3.75 13.76 16.90
CA ASP A 428 -2.42 13.26 16.54
C ASP A 428 -1.56 13.06 17.80
N MET A 429 -1.65 13.96 18.78
CA MET A 429 -1.00 13.84 20.09
C MET A 429 -1.44 12.58 20.83
N VAL A 430 -2.74 12.36 21.07
CA VAL A 430 -3.23 11.17 21.77
C VAL A 430 -2.80 9.89 21.04
N ALA A 431 -2.88 9.87 19.71
CA ALA A 431 -2.43 8.75 18.90
C ALA A 431 -0.92 8.50 19.03
N LEU A 432 -0.08 9.53 18.86
CA LEU A 432 1.38 9.42 18.90
C LEU A 432 1.91 9.05 20.29
N SER A 433 1.27 9.52 21.37
CA SER A 433 1.53 9.04 22.74
C SER A 433 1.26 7.54 22.90
N GLY A 434 0.39 6.96 22.07
CA GLY A 434 0.22 5.51 21.92
C GLY A 434 1.50 4.76 21.54
N GLY A 435 2.56 5.44 21.10
CA GLY A 435 3.91 4.86 20.97
C GLY A 435 4.46 4.28 22.27
N HIS A 436 3.96 4.73 23.44
CA HIS A 436 4.30 4.16 24.76
C HIS A 436 3.68 2.77 25.01
N THR A 437 2.96 2.17 24.05
CA THR A 437 2.68 0.72 24.01
C THR A 437 3.95 -0.14 23.99
N ILE A 438 5.10 0.43 23.59
CA ILE A 438 6.40 -0.27 23.56
C ILE A 438 7.45 0.50 24.35
N GLY A 439 8.35 -0.24 25.00
CA GLY A 439 9.52 0.31 25.68
C GLY A 439 9.36 0.49 27.20
N LEU A 440 10.40 1.10 27.78
CA LEU A 440 10.63 1.17 29.23
C LEU A 440 11.01 2.59 29.64
N ALA A 441 10.39 3.13 30.69
CA ALA A 441 10.81 4.38 31.32
C ALA A 441 11.85 4.14 32.42
N ARG A 442 12.68 5.15 32.70
CA ARG A 442 13.60 5.19 33.85
C ARG A 442 12.88 5.72 35.10
N CYS A 443 13.27 5.24 36.28
CA CYS A 443 12.80 5.70 37.58
C CYS A 443 12.79 7.24 37.73
N THR A 444 13.79 7.94 37.18
CA THR A 444 13.82 9.42 37.12
C THR A 444 12.57 10.07 36.52
N ASN A 445 11.88 9.37 35.62
CA ASN A 445 10.79 9.93 34.81
C ASN A 445 9.41 9.69 35.44
N PHE A 446 9.27 8.70 36.33
CA PHE A 446 8.02 8.34 36.99
C PHE A 446 8.05 8.41 38.53
N ARG A 447 9.21 8.68 39.15
CA ARG A 447 9.35 8.75 40.63
C ARG A 447 8.35 9.71 41.28
N ALA A 448 8.11 10.88 40.68
CA ALA A 448 7.14 11.86 41.21
C ALA A 448 5.72 11.26 41.25
N HIS A 449 5.26 10.75 40.11
CA HIS A 449 3.95 10.12 39.91
C HIS A 449 3.69 8.99 40.92
N ILE A 450 4.64 8.05 41.09
CA ILE A 450 4.45 6.91 42.01
C ILE A 450 4.51 7.24 43.51
N TYR A 451 4.91 8.46 43.92
CA TYR A 451 5.10 8.84 45.34
C TYR A 451 4.29 10.05 45.81
N ASN A 452 3.84 10.91 44.90
CA ASN A 452 3.26 12.22 45.23
C ASN A 452 1.87 12.44 44.60
N GLU A 453 1.35 11.52 43.78
CA GLU A 453 0.12 11.72 42.99
C GLU A 453 -0.92 10.60 43.21
N SER A 454 -2.18 10.83 42.84
CA SER A 454 -3.36 9.98 43.14
C SER A 454 -4.19 9.57 41.91
N ASN A 455 -3.70 9.91 40.72
CA ASN A 455 -4.17 9.47 39.41
C ASN A 455 -3.68 8.06 39.04
N ILE A 456 -2.70 7.50 39.77
CA ILE A 456 -2.13 6.15 39.58
C ILE A 456 -2.74 5.07 40.49
N ASP A 457 -2.79 3.83 40.00
CA ASP A 457 -3.16 2.61 40.74
C ASP A 457 -2.20 2.33 41.91
N GLY A 458 -2.73 2.19 43.12
CA GLY A 458 -1.92 2.05 44.34
C GLY A 458 -1.00 0.83 44.31
N PHE A 459 -1.48 -0.32 43.81
CA PHE A 459 -0.65 -1.53 43.70
C PHE A 459 0.46 -1.36 42.66
N LEU A 460 0.20 -0.72 41.52
CA LEU A 460 1.25 -0.33 40.57
C LEU A 460 2.27 0.60 41.23
N ALA A 461 1.82 1.63 41.95
CA ALA A 461 2.69 2.56 42.66
C ALA A 461 3.59 1.81 43.65
N GLU A 462 3.04 1.05 44.60
CA GLU A 462 3.80 0.22 45.57
C GLU A 462 4.80 -0.73 44.88
N THR A 463 4.34 -1.45 43.84
CA THR A 463 5.20 -2.33 43.04
C THR A 463 6.37 -1.57 42.41
N ARG A 464 6.13 -0.36 41.89
CA ARG A 464 7.19 0.46 41.30
C ARG A 464 8.09 1.11 42.35
N GLN A 465 7.57 1.52 43.50
CA GLN A 465 8.35 2.06 44.63
C GLN A 465 9.39 1.03 45.12
N SER A 466 9.04 -0.27 45.15
CA SER A 466 9.98 -1.35 45.53
C SER A 466 11.23 -1.44 44.64
N VAL A 467 11.16 -0.93 43.40
CA VAL A 467 12.26 -0.91 42.41
C VAL A 467 12.67 0.51 42.00
N CYS A 468 12.10 1.55 42.61
CA CYS A 468 12.38 2.96 42.33
C CYS A 468 12.35 3.75 43.64
N PRO A 469 13.46 3.79 44.40
CA PRO A 469 13.52 4.40 45.74
C PRO A 469 13.15 5.89 45.74
N ARG A 470 12.51 6.37 46.81
CA ARG A 470 12.06 7.77 46.95
C ARG A 470 13.19 8.80 46.86
N THR A 471 14.39 8.46 47.32
CA THR A 471 15.57 9.33 47.28
C THR A 471 16.23 9.28 45.91
N SER A 472 16.49 10.43 45.29
CA SER A 472 17.34 10.56 44.11
C SER A 472 18.79 10.12 44.41
N GLY A 473 19.53 9.71 43.38
CA GLY A 473 20.83 9.07 43.51
C GLY A 473 20.75 7.55 43.76
N SER A 474 19.60 7.01 44.15
CA SER A 474 19.36 5.57 44.32
C SER A 474 18.30 5.06 43.34
N GLY A 475 18.61 3.99 42.60
CA GLY A 475 17.71 3.35 41.63
C GLY A 475 17.30 4.20 40.42
N ASP A 476 17.89 5.38 40.19
CA ASP A 476 17.53 6.32 39.10
C ASP A 476 17.50 5.70 37.69
N ASN A 477 18.33 4.67 37.45
CA ASN A 477 18.45 4.01 36.16
C ASN A 477 17.58 2.74 36.05
N ASN A 478 16.86 2.37 37.11
CA ASN A 478 15.99 1.21 37.12
C ASN A 478 14.84 1.45 36.13
N LEU A 479 14.52 0.41 35.35
CA LEU A 479 13.56 0.49 34.25
C LEU A 479 12.23 -0.13 34.65
N ALA A 480 11.14 0.48 34.21
CA ALA A 480 9.80 -0.08 34.30
C ALA A 480 9.09 0.03 32.95
N PRO A 481 8.28 -0.97 32.55
CA PRO A 481 7.60 -0.96 31.27
C PRO A 481 6.46 0.05 31.23
N LEU A 482 6.32 0.73 30.08
CA LEU A 482 5.24 1.69 29.82
C LEU A 482 3.89 0.96 29.61
N ASP A 483 3.91 -0.18 28.92
CA ASP A 483 2.80 -1.13 28.90
C ASP A 483 3.03 -2.28 29.90
N LEU A 484 2.10 -2.49 30.84
CA LEU A 484 2.23 -3.55 31.85
C LEU A 484 1.97 -4.96 31.33
N GLN A 485 1.40 -5.10 30.14
CA GLN A 485 0.91 -6.36 29.58
C GLN A 485 1.83 -6.83 28.45
N THR A 486 2.16 -5.94 27.51
CA THR A 486 2.90 -6.29 26.29
C THR A 486 3.95 -5.23 25.88
N PRO A 487 4.95 -4.89 26.73
CA PRO A 487 5.90 -3.78 26.48
C PRO A 487 6.86 -3.94 25.28
N THR A 488 6.74 -5.03 24.53
CA THR A 488 7.41 -5.27 23.25
C THR A 488 6.40 -5.66 22.16
N ARG A 489 5.18 -5.16 22.24
CA ARG A 489 4.16 -5.29 21.20
C ARG A 489 3.38 -3.99 21.07
N PHE A 490 3.08 -3.61 19.84
CA PHE A 490 2.38 -2.39 19.50
C PHE A 490 0.89 -2.69 19.37
N GLU A 491 0.12 -2.43 20.42
CA GLU A 491 -1.33 -2.67 20.46
C GLU A 491 -2.07 -1.63 21.32
N ASN A 492 -3.33 -1.88 21.67
CA ASN A 492 -4.13 -0.94 22.47
C ASN A 492 -4.16 -1.26 23.98
N ASP A 493 -3.29 -2.14 24.46
CA ASP A 493 -3.15 -2.46 25.89
C ASP A 493 -2.69 -1.23 26.70
N TYR A 494 -1.87 -0.35 26.12
CA TYR A 494 -1.49 0.94 26.69
C TYR A 494 -2.71 1.75 27.15
N TYR A 495 -3.69 1.94 26.26
CA TYR A 495 -4.91 2.67 26.59
C TYR A 495 -5.79 1.93 27.61
N LYS A 496 -5.78 0.59 27.62
CA LYS A 496 -6.46 -0.21 28.67
C LYS A 496 -5.79 0.00 30.02
N ASN A 497 -4.47 0.11 30.06
CA ASN A 497 -3.72 0.47 31.26
C ASN A 497 -4.15 1.86 31.74
N LEU A 498 -4.21 2.88 30.87
CA LEU A 498 -4.66 4.24 31.25
C LEU A 498 -6.05 4.26 31.90
N VAL A 499 -7.02 3.55 31.32
CA VAL A 499 -8.39 3.44 31.87
C VAL A 499 -8.43 2.70 33.22
N CYS A 500 -7.45 1.82 33.48
CA CYS A 500 -7.24 1.18 34.78
C CYS A 500 -6.33 1.97 35.74
N LYS A 501 -6.08 3.28 35.50
CA LYS A 501 -5.14 4.13 36.26
C LYS A 501 -3.69 3.60 36.28
N LYS A 502 -3.26 2.94 35.21
CA LYS A 502 -1.97 2.24 35.12
C LYS A 502 -1.01 2.85 34.08
N GLY A 503 -1.22 4.11 33.71
CA GLY A 503 -0.18 4.91 33.05
C GLY A 503 1.04 5.05 33.96
N LEU A 504 2.25 4.84 33.42
CA LEU A 504 3.47 4.92 34.23
C LEU A 504 3.97 6.36 34.38
N LEU A 505 3.89 7.17 33.32
CA LEU A 505 4.23 8.59 33.34
C LEU A 505 2.98 9.43 33.68
N HIS A 506 3.18 10.57 34.32
CA HIS A 506 2.10 11.55 34.55
C HIS A 506 1.50 12.02 33.21
N SER A 507 2.35 12.35 32.24
CA SER A 507 1.96 12.75 30.87
C SER A 507 1.04 11.76 30.16
N ASP A 508 1.16 10.47 30.50
CA ASP A 508 0.43 9.40 29.86
C ASP A 508 -0.93 9.21 30.52
N GLN A 509 -0.96 9.26 31.87
CA GLN A 509 -2.19 9.18 32.64
C GLN A 509 -3.07 10.43 32.46
N GLU A 510 -2.49 11.59 32.20
CA GLU A 510 -3.19 12.85 31.85
C GLU A 510 -4.00 12.77 30.54
N LEU A 511 -3.75 11.77 29.68
CA LEU A 511 -4.60 11.51 28.50
C LEU A 511 -5.97 10.91 28.88
N PHE A 512 -6.08 10.35 30.09
CA PHE A 512 -7.30 9.77 30.65
C PHE A 512 -7.44 10.11 32.15
N ASN A 513 -7.90 11.33 32.42
CA ASN A 513 -8.00 11.88 33.79
C ASN A 513 -9.23 12.80 33.97
N GLY A 514 -10.32 12.57 33.22
CA GLY A 514 -11.51 13.42 33.19
C GLY A 514 -11.38 14.61 32.22
N GLY A 515 -10.54 14.48 31.19
CA GLY A 515 -10.19 15.54 30.25
C GLY A 515 -10.87 15.47 28.89
N ALA A 516 -10.52 16.41 28.01
CA ALA A 516 -11.05 16.47 26.64
C ALA A 516 -10.64 15.27 25.76
N THR A 517 -9.61 14.53 26.15
CA THR A 517 -9.06 13.38 25.43
C THR A 517 -9.70 12.04 25.82
N ASP A 518 -10.46 11.98 26.91
CA ASP A 518 -10.96 10.73 27.49
C ASP A 518 -11.79 9.89 26.49
N ALA A 519 -12.67 10.55 25.73
CA ALA A 519 -13.49 9.89 24.70
C ALA A 519 -12.65 9.27 23.56
N GLN A 520 -11.53 9.89 23.21
CA GLN A 520 -10.60 9.37 22.21
C GLN A 520 -9.85 8.14 22.74
N VAL A 521 -9.49 8.13 24.03
CA VAL A 521 -8.90 6.96 24.71
C VAL A 521 -9.90 5.81 24.79
N GLN A 522 -11.18 6.04 25.11
CA GLN A 522 -12.21 4.99 25.06
C GLN A 522 -12.38 4.39 23.65
N SER A 523 -12.33 5.23 22.60
CA SER A 523 -12.37 4.77 21.21
C SER A 523 -11.18 3.86 20.89
N TYR A 524 -9.98 4.18 21.35
CA TYR A 524 -8.78 3.36 21.14
C TYR A 524 -8.76 2.08 22.00
N VAL A 525 -9.30 2.10 23.24
CA VAL A 525 -9.51 0.89 24.07
C VAL A 525 -10.44 -0.11 23.39
N THR A 526 -11.53 0.38 22.77
CA THR A 526 -12.53 -0.47 22.12
C THR A 526 -12.15 -0.86 20.69
N SER A 527 -11.33 -0.05 20.00
CA SER A 527 -10.94 -0.26 18.60
C SER A 527 -9.45 0.00 18.37
N GLN A 528 -8.68 -1.09 18.34
CA GLN A 528 -7.27 -1.05 17.94
C GLN A 528 -7.09 -0.57 16.48
N SER A 529 -8.06 -0.82 15.59
CA SER A 529 -8.00 -0.36 14.20
C SER A 529 -8.22 1.15 14.07
N ALA A 530 -9.04 1.77 14.92
CA ALA A 530 -9.15 3.22 15.01
C ALA A 530 -7.83 3.85 15.48
N PHE A 531 -7.24 3.32 16.57
CA PHE A 531 -5.92 3.72 17.04
C PHE A 531 -4.87 3.61 15.93
N PHE A 532 -4.82 2.49 15.21
CA PHE A 532 -3.84 2.25 14.16
C PHE A 532 -3.98 3.20 12.97
N ALA A 533 -5.20 3.54 12.54
CA ALA A 533 -5.43 4.48 11.45
C ALA A 533 -4.99 5.91 11.82
N ASP A 534 -5.28 6.33 13.06
CA ASP A 534 -4.87 7.65 13.57
C ASP A 534 -3.36 7.70 13.87
N PHE A 535 -2.76 6.61 14.36
CA PHE A 535 -1.31 6.52 14.55
C PHE A 535 -0.55 6.57 13.22
N VAL A 536 -1.00 5.87 12.18
CA VAL A 536 -0.44 6.00 10.82
C VAL A 536 -0.51 7.45 10.34
N THR A 537 -1.66 8.11 10.55
CA THR A 537 -1.84 9.52 10.17
C THR A 537 -0.87 10.44 10.93
N GLY A 538 -0.71 10.24 12.23
CA GLY A 538 0.25 10.96 13.07
C GLY A 538 1.70 10.71 12.68
N MET A 539 2.10 9.45 12.43
CA MET A 539 3.47 9.08 12.04
C MET A 539 3.85 9.60 10.65
N ILE A 540 2.91 9.64 9.69
CA ILE A 540 3.14 10.30 8.40
C ILE A 540 3.35 11.80 8.60
N LYS A 541 2.46 12.48 9.33
CA LYS A 541 2.61 13.92 9.64
C LYS A 541 3.94 14.23 10.32
N MET A 542 4.33 13.43 11.31
CA MET A 542 5.58 13.59 12.07
C MET A 542 6.82 13.30 11.20
N GLY A 543 6.78 12.26 10.36
CA GLY A 543 7.84 11.97 9.39
C GLY A 543 7.93 12.97 8.23
N ASP A 544 6.88 13.77 8.02
CA ASP A 544 6.77 14.88 7.07
C ASP A 544 7.10 16.25 7.71
N ILE A 545 7.58 16.31 8.97
CA ILE A 545 8.08 17.55 9.58
C ILE A 545 9.38 17.95 8.87
N MET A 546 9.20 18.68 7.77
CA MET A 546 10.19 19.50 7.07
C MET A 546 11.51 18.80 6.71
N PRO A 547 11.48 17.57 6.15
CA PRO A 547 12.69 16.83 5.81
C PRO A 547 13.66 17.62 4.92
N LEU A 548 14.95 17.64 5.30
CA LEU A 548 16.03 18.05 4.39
C LEU A 548 16.01 17.15 3.15
N THR A 549 16.09 17.69 1.94
CA THR A 549 16.14 16.90 0.69
C THR A 549 17.23 17.43 -0.27
N GLY A 550 17.58 16.70 -1.32
CA GLY A 550 18.44 17.24 -2.40
C GLY A 550 19.88 17.57 -1.97
N SER A 551 20.13 18.81 -1.56
CA SER A 551 21.42 19.33 -1.09
C SER A 551 21.32 20.08 0.25
N ASN A 552 20.12 20.12 0.87
CA ASN A 552 19.81 20.65 2.21
C ASN A 552 20.59 20.01 3.37
N GLY A 553 21.42 19.02 3.07
CA GLY A 553 22.20 18.24 4.00
C GLY A 553 23.03 17.20 3.24
N GLN A 554 23.82 16.43 3.97
CA GLN A 554 24.74 15.44 3.42
C GLN A 554 24.08 14.05 3.31
N ILE A 555 24.82 13.09 2.76
CA ILE A 555 24.70 11.70 3.22
C ILE A 555 25.96 11.40 4.01
N ARG A 556 25.81 11.18 5.32
CA ARG A 556 26.91 10.73 6.17
C ARG A 556 27.30 9.31 5.77
N LYS A 557 28.55 8.91 5.97
CA LYS A 557 28.95 7.48 5.94
C LYS A 557 28.87 6.80 7.31
N ASN A 558 28.90 7.60 8.38
CA ASN A 558 28.71 7.19 9.76
C ASN A 558 27.75 8.19 10.40
N CYS A 559 26.65 7.73 11.01
CA CYS A 559 25.55 8.63 11.38
C CYS A 559 25.90 9.63 12.47
N ARG A 560 27.02 9.44 13.18
CA ARG A 560 27.44 10.32 14.27
C ARG A 560 28.29 11.52 13.86
N ARG A 561 28.81 11.55 12.62
CA ARG A 561 29.83 12.52 12.23
C ARG A 561 29.56 13.14 10.87
N ASN A 562 29.86 14.44 10.76
CA ASN A 562 29.92 15.14 9.49
C ASN A 562 31.02 14.57 8.59
N ARG A 563 30.81 14.63 7.27
CA ARG A 563 31.78 14.20 6.27
C ARG A 563 33.00 15.13 6.28
N ILE A 564 34.12 14.66 6.85
CA ILE A 564 35.43 15.30 6.68
C ILE A 564 35.89 15.04 5.24
N ASP A 565 35.97 16.09 4.43
CA ASP A 565 36.44 15.95 3.05
C ASP A 565 37.97 15.79 3.01
N ARG A 566 38.43 14.79 2.25
CA ARG A 566 39.80 14.69 1.73
C ARG A 566 39.69 14.42 0.23
N SER A 567 40.45 15.17 -0.55
CA SER A 567 40.38 15.19 -2.00
C SER A 567 41.15 14.04 -2.67
N MET A 568 40.79 13.77 -3.94
CA MET A 568 41.53 12.93 -4.91
C MET A 568 41.56 11.40 -4.61
N ALA A 569 41.64 10.49 -5.60
CA ALA A 569 41.65 10.59 -7.07
C ALA A 569 41.01 9.34 -7.74
N CYS A 570 40.99 9.29 -9.07
CA CYS A 570 40.45 8.20 -9.91
C CYS A 570 41.38 6.96 -10.01
N ALA A 571 40.81 5.80 -10.37
CA ALA A 571 41.48 4.71 -11.10
C ALA A 571 40.44 3.79 -11.81
N SER A 572 40.89 2.93 -12.73
CA SER A 572 40.05 2.22 -13.74
C SER A 572 40.29 0.69 -13.82
N GLY A 573 39.32 -0.02 -14.42
CA GLY A 573 39.41 -1.42 -14.91
C GLY A 573 38.00 -2.06 -15.01
N THR A 574 37.49 -2.68 -16.09
CA THR A 574 37.98 -3.71 -17.05
C THR A 574 38.27 -5.07 -16.39
N SER A 575 37.79 -6.23 -16.87
CA SER A 575 36.98 -6.54 -18.07
C SER A 575 36.40 -7.98 -18.01
N SER A 576 35.37 -8.27 -18.84
CA SER A 576 35.03 -9.58 -19.50
C SER A 576 34.85 -10.88 -18.66
N ALA A 577 34.16 -11.95 -19.12
CA ALA A 577 33.04 -12.17 -20.08
C ALA A 577 32.66 -13.68 -20.14
N LEU A 578 31.40 -14.02 -20.53
CA LEU A 578 30.99 -15.26 -21.27
C LEU A 578 31.13 -16.66 -20.57
N LEU A 579 30.48 -17.81 -20.91
CA LEU A 579 29.42 -18.24 -21.89
C LEU A 579 28.85 -19.67 -21.52
N LEU A 580 27.61 -20.04 -21.92
CA LEU A 580 26.97 -21.40 -22.19
C LEU A 580 27.17 -22.64 -21.24
N LEU A 581 26.13 -23.36 -20.74
CA LEU A 581 25.23 -24.44 -21.31
C LEU A 581 25.79 -25.91 -21.12
N LEU A 582 25.17 -27.11 -21.31
CA LEU A 582 23.93 -27.66 -21.95
C LEU A 582 23.65 -29.18 -21.59
N LEU A 583 22.36 -29.65 -21.55
CA LEU A 583 21.81 -31.07 -21.51
C LEU A 583 22.13 -31.97 -20.24
N LEU A 584 21.21 -32.76 -19.62
CA LEU A 584 20.47 -34.02 -19.96
C LEU A 584 21.36 -35.31 -20.03
N THR A 585 21.02 -36.54 -19.54
CA THR A 585 19.75 -37.17 -19.07
C THR A 585 19.95 -38.49 -18.23
N LEU A 586 18.85 -39.02 -17.64
CA LEU A 586 18.47 -40.45 -17.39
C LEU A 586 18.99 -41.29 -16.16
N ALA A 587 18.10 -41.38 -15.16
CA ALA A 587 17.43 -42.60 -14.61
C ALA A 587 18.19 -43.82 -14.03
N ALA A 588 17.91 -44.09 -12.74
CA ALA A 588 17.55 -45.41 -12.19
C ALA A 588 16.62 -45.20 -10.98
N GLY A 589 15.79 -46.18 -10.58
CA GLY A 589 14.79 -46.03 -9.52
C GLY A 589 14.87 -47.10 -8.43
N SER A 590 14.41 -46.74 -7.22
CA SER A 590 14.34 -47.64 -6.04
C SER A 590 13.03 -47.40 -5.28
N THR A 591 12.23 -48.45 -5.08
CA THR A 591 11.01 -48.39 -4.25
C THR A 591 11.32 -48.81 -2.81
N SER A 592 11.47 -47.85 -1.90
CA SER A 592 11.50 -48.09 -0.46
C SER A 592 10.14 -47.78 0.17
N SER A 593 9.69 -48.64 1.09
CA SER A 593 8.50 -48.34 1.90
C SER A 593 8.76 -47.11 2.77
N ALA A 594 7.82 -46.17 2.81
CA ALA A 594 8.05 -44.86 3.41
C ALA A 594 7.97 -44.92 4.94
N GLN A 595 9.09 -44.62 5.61
CA GLN A 595 9.17 -44.43 7.07
C GLN A 595 9.71 -43.01 7.34
N LEU A 596 9.23 -42.37 8.41
CA LEU A 596 9.71 -41.03 8.77
C LEU A 596 11.21 -41.03 9.06
N SER A 597 11.93 -40.07 8.49
CA SER A 597 13.38 -39.90 8.64
C SER A 597 13.72 -38.44 8.91
N THR A 598 14.76 -38.18 9.71
CA THR A 598 15.31 -36.83 9.91
C THR A 598 15.99 -36.27 8.65
N SER A 599 16.29 -37.12 7.66
CA SER A 599 16.93 -36.74 6.39
C SER A 599 15.99 -36.81 5.17
N PHE A 600 14.68 -37.06 5.33
CA PHE A 600 13.76 -37.35 4.21
C PHE A 600 13.79 -36.29 3.08
N TYR A 601 13.99 -35.01 3.45
CA TYR A 601 14.06 -33.89 2.51
C TYR A 601 15.48 -33.44 2.14
N SER A 602 16.55 -34.11 2.59
CA SER A 602 17.93 -33.61 2.42
C SER A 602 18.38 -33.51 0.95
N GLU A 603 17.91 -34.40 0.10
CA GLU A 603 18.20 -34.40 -1.34
C GLU A 603 17.06 -33.80 -2.17
N SER A 604 15.81 -34.06 -1.79
CA SER A 604 14.60 -33.67 -2.53
C SER A 604 14.13 -32.23 -2.26
N CYS A 605 14.46 -31.67 -1.10
CA CYS A 605 14.17 -30.28 -0.74
C CYS A 605 15.13 -29.75 0.35
N PRO A 606 16.45 -29.61 0.06
CA PRO A 606 17.42 -29.11 1.05
C PRO A 606 17.09 -27.72 1.60
N GLY A 607 16.28 -26.92 0.89
CA GLY A 607 15.82 -25.61 1.33
C GLY A 607 14.71 -25.60 2.38
N VAL A 608 14.03 -26.74 2.69
CA VAL A 608 12.82 -26.76 3.53
C VAL A 608 13.03 -26.10 4.89
N TYR A 609 14.09 -26.51 5.61
CA TYR A 609 14.35 -25.99 6.96
C TYR A 609 14.70 -24.50 6.95
N HIS A 610 15.34 -23.99 5.89
CA HIS A 610 15.59 -22.56 5.76
C HIS A 610 14.30 -21.78 5.46
N ALA A 611 13.44 -22.30 4.58
CA ALA A 611 12.16 -21.67 4.23
C ALA A 611 11.21 -21.59 5.45
N VAL A 612 11.00 -22.71 6.15
CA VAL A 612 10.19 -22.77 7.38
C VAL A 612 10.78 -21.83 8.44
N ARG A 613 12.08 -21.94 8.72
CA ARG A 613 12.75 -21.11 9.73
C ARG A 613 12.70 -19.62 9.42
N SER A 614 12.86 -19.23 8.16
CA SER A 614 12.81 -17.82 7.74
C SER A 614 11.44 -17.20 8.03
N VAL A 615 10.35 -17.88 7.67
CA VAL A 615 8.99 -17.40 7.96
C VAL A 615 8.68 -17.49 9.46
N MET A 616 9.11 -18.53 10.16
CA MET A 616 8.94 -18.65 11.62
C MET A 616 9.68 -17.55 12.41
N HIS A 617 10.92 -17.22 12.03
CA HIS A 617 11.64 -16.07 12.62
C HIS A 617 10.92 -14.76 12.36
N SER A 618 10.41 -14.54 11.14
CA SER A 618 9.64 -13.33 10.79
C SER A 618 8.32 -13.22 11.59
N ALA A 619 7.58 -14.33 11.71
CA ALA A 619 6.29 -14.36 12.39
C ALA A 619 6.43 -14.25 13.91
N ILE A 620 7.44 -14.89 14.53
CA ILE A 620 7.72 -14.78 15.97
C ILE A 620 8.38 -13.44 16.33
N ALA A 621 9.09 -12.78 15.39
CA ALA A 621 9.48 -11.39 15.56
C ALA A 621 8.22 -10.50 15.66
N THR A 622 7.30 -10.61 14.69
CA THR A 622 6.06 -9.82 14.58
C THR A 622 5.11 -10.01 15.77
N ASP A 623 4.94 -11.24 16.25
CA ASP A 623 4.21 -11.54 17.48
C ASP A 623 4.79 -12.80 18.14
N ARG A 624 5.49 -12.65 19.27
CA ARG A 624 6.12 -13.78 19.98
C ARG A 624 5.12 -14.86 20.40
N ARG A 625 3.82 -14.53 20.52
CA ARG A 625 2.75 -15.49 20.83
C ARG A 625 2.51 -16.47 19.67
N VAL A 626 2.97 -16.17 18.45
CA VAL A 626 2.95 -17.11 17.32
C VAL A 626 3.63 -18.43 17.68
N GLY A 627 4.73 -18.42 18.42
CA GLY A 627 5.38 -19.68 18.82
C GLY A 627 4.49 -20.54 19.73
N ALA A 628 3.70 -19.93 20.61
CA ALA A 628 2.68 -20.63 21.40
C ALA A 628 1.49 -21.06 20.54
N PHE A 629 1.07 -20.26 19.55
CA PHE A 629 0.00 -20.62 18.62
C PHE A 629 0.37 -21.83 17.75
N ILE A 630 1.57 -21.86 17.18
CA ILE A 630 2.05 -22.97 16.34
C ILE A 630 2.32 -24.24 17.17
N LEU A 631 2.90 -24.11 18.37
CA LEU A 631 3.03 -25.22 19.30
C LEU A 631 1.66 -25.79 19.69
N ARG A 632 0.66 -24.93 19.94
CA ARG A 632 -0.73 -25.34 20.17
C ARG A 632 -1.33 -26.03 18.95
N LEU A 633 -1.16 -25.52 17.73
CA LEU A 633 -1.66 -26.18 16.52
C LEU A 633 -1.10 -27.60 16.38
N PHE A 634 0.21 -27.80 16.58
CA PHE A 634 0.81 -29.14 16.48
C PHE A 634 0.31 -30.11 17.55
N PHE A 635 0.15 -29.66 18.81
CA PHE A 635 -0.48 -30.47 19.86
C PHE A 635 -1.93 -30.83 19.52
N HIS A 636 -2.72 -29.84 19.10
CA HIS A 636 -4.14 -29.99 18.79
C HIS A 636 -4.41 -30.87 17.56
N ASP A 637 -3.47 -30.93 16.62
CA ASP A 637 -3.53 -31.82 15.46
C ASP A 637 -3.27 -33.28 15.89
N CYS A 638 -2.09 -33.52 16.48
CA CYS A 638 -1.65 -34.85 16.92
C CYS A 638 -2.63 -35.55 17.88
N PHE A 639 -3.31 -34.81 18.76
CA PHE A 639 -4.22 -35.40 19.77
C PHE A 639 -5.59 -35.84 19.22
N VAL A 640 -5.99 -35.46 18.00
CA VAL A 640 -7.32 -35.76 17.47
C VAL A 640 -7.35 -37.11 16.76
N GLN A 641 -6.59 -37.23 15.67
CA GLN A 641 -6.58 -38.41 14.79
C GLN A 641 -5.18 -38.80 14.29
N GLY A 642 -4.13 -38.17 14.83
CA GLY A 642 -2.73 -38.32 14.39
C GLY A 642 -2.16 -37.00 13.88
N CYS A 643 -0.83 -36.91 13.78
CA CYS A 643 -0.14 -35.69 13.31
C CYS A 643 -0.20 -35.54 11.77
N ASP A 644 -1.40 -35.47 11.20
CA ASP A 644 -1.66 -35.54 9.74
C ASP A 644 -2.06 -34.18 9.11
N ALA A 645 -2.04 -33.10 9.90
CA ALA A 645 -2.51 -31.77 9.55
C ALA A 645 -3.99 -31.71 9.13
N SER A 646 -4.85 -32.54 9.71
CA SER A 646 -6.31 -32.45 9.63
C SER A 646 -6.86 -31.14 10.18
N LEU A 647 -6.26 -30.61 11.26
CA LEU A 647 -6.65 -29.35 11.91
C LEU A 647 -6.58 -28.13 10.97
N LEU A 648 -5.81 -28.24 9.88
CA LEU A 648 -5.67 -27.18 8.87
C LEU A 648 -6.80 -27.16 7.84
N LEU A 649 -7.69 -28.16 7.79
CA LEU A 649 -8.81 -28.21 6.84
C LEU A 649 -9.94 -27.24 7.25
N ASP A 650 -10.56 -26.60 6.25
CA ASP A 650 -11.66 -25.65 6.43
C ASP A 650 -13.04 -26.27 6.19
N ASP A 651 -14.06 -25.71 6.85
CA ASP A 651 -15.46 -26.12 6.68
C ASP A 651 -15.94 -25.90 5.24
N THR A 652 -16.73 -26.86 4.73
CA THR A 652 -17.44 -26.75 3.45
C THR A 652 -18.91 -27.21 3.62
N PRO A 653 -19.81 -26.97 2.66
CA PRO A 653 -21.21 -27.42 2.76
C PRO A 653 -21.43 -28.93 2.94
N SER A 654 -20.39 -29.76 2.76
CA SER A 654 -20.44 -31.22 2.91
C SER A 654 -19.31 -31.80 3.77
N PHE A 655 -18.56 -30.98 4.50
CA PHE A 655 -17.44 -31.40 5.34
C PHE A 655 -17.24 -30.40 6.50
N GLN A 656 -17.10 -30.89 7.72
CA GLN A 656 -16.90 -30.07 8.91
C GLN A 656 -15.49 -30.32 9.47
N GLY A 657 -14.69 -29.26 9.56
CA GLY A 657 -13.33 -29.29 10.07
C GLY A 657 -13.25 -29.03 11.58
N GLU A 658 -12.06 -29.21 12.13
CA GLU A 658 -11.81 -29.12 13.57
C GLU A 658 -11.73 -27.69 14.10
N LYS A 659 -11.49 -26.70 13.22
CA LYS A 659 -11.23 -25.28 13.60
C LYS A 659 -12.37 -24.67 14.44
N MET A 660 -13.60 -25.16 14.27
CA MET A 660 -14.79 -24.68 14.96
C MET A 660 -15.18 -25.49 16.20
N ALA A 661 -14.47 -26.57 16.52
CA ALA A 661 -14.68 -27.37 17.74
C ALA A 661 -14.36 -26.56 19.01
N THR A 662 -14.93 -26.95 20.16
CA THR A 662 -14.93 -26.16 21.40
C THR A 662 -13.52 -25.72 21.87
N PRO A 663 -12.49 -26.58 21.95
CA PRO A 663 -11.15 -26.16 22.37
C PRO A 663 -10.36 -25.38 21.30
N ASN A 664 -10.86 -25.35 20.06
CA ASN A 664 -10.26 -24.63 18.92
C ASN A 664 -10.90 -23.25 18.70
N LYS A 665 -12.22 -23.11 18.88
CA LYS A 665 -13.03 -21.93 18.51
C LYS A 665 -12.56 -20.61 19.15
N GLY A 666 -11.85 -19.80 18.38
CA GLY A 666 -11.24 -18.53 18.81
C GLY A 666 -9.97 -18.66 19.67
N SER A 667 -9.50 -19.90 19.87
CA SER A 667 -8.34 -20.28 20.67
C SER A 667 -7.17 -20.75 19.79
N ALA A 668 -7.43 -21.67 18.85
CA ALA A 668 -6.50 -22.05 17.80
C ALA A 668 -6.29 -20.87 16.84
N ARG A 669 -5.02 -20.56 16.54
CA ARG A 669 -4.57 -19.40 15.77
C ARG A 669 -3.28 -19.75 15.03
N GLY A 670 -2.84 -18.89 14.11
CA GLY A 670 -1.58 -19.07 13.39
C GLY A 670 -1.69 -19.83 12.06
N PHE A 671 -2.90 -20.22 11.63
CA PHE A 671 -3.13 -20.83 10.31
C PHE A 671 -2.45 -20.05 9.17
N HIS A 672 -2.65 -18.73 9.12
CA HIS A 672 -2.01 -17.84 8.14
C HIS A 672 -0.46 -17.83 8.16
N VAL A 673 0.16 -18.28 9.25
CA VAL A 673 1.63 -18.46 9.34
C VAL A 673 2.03 -19.80 8.72
N ILE A 674 1.27 -20.86 8.96
CA ILE A 674 1.43 -22.15 8.26
C ILE A 674 1.21 -21.97 6.75
N ASP A 675 0.21 -21.19 6.35
CA ASP A 675 -0.06 -20.81 4.96
C ASP A 675 1.11 -20.03 4.34
N ALA A 676 1.68 -19.06 5.07
CA ALA A 676 2.84 -18.29 4.63
C ALA A 676 4.12 -19.14 4.54
N ILE A 677 4.33 -20.06 5.49
CA ILE A 677 5.42 -21.05 5.43
C ILE A 677 5.23 -21.93 4.21
N LYS A 678 4.03 -22.48 4.00
CA LYS A 678 3.71 -23.33 2.85
C LYS A 678 3.95 -22.60 1.55
N SER A 679 3.51 -21.35 1.42
CA SER A 679 3.82 -20.47 0.28
C SER A 679 5.34 -20.34 0.07
N ALA A 680 6.12 -20.09 1.12
CA ALA A 680 7.58 -19.99 1.03
C ALA A 680 8.27 -21.32 0.66
N VAL A 681 7.76 -22.46 1.15
CA VAL A 681 8.26 -23.80 0.83
C VAL A 681 7.90 -24.20 -0.60
N GLU A 682 6.68 -23.93 -1.07
CA GLU A 682 6.28 -24.17 -2.46
C GLU A 682 7.11 -23.35 -3.47
N ASN A 683 7.52 -22.13 -3.13
CA ASN A 683 8.43 -21.33 -3.95
C ASN A 683 9.85 -21.92 -4.09
N VAL A 684 10.24 -22.86 -3.20
CA VAL A 684 11.57 -23.50 -3.20
C VAL A 684 11.49 -24.96 -3.67
N CYS A 685 10.40 -25.66 -3.34
CA CYS A 685 10.19 -27.09 -3.61
C CYS A 685 8.70 -27.39 -3.92
N PRO A 686 8.20 -27.04 -5.12
CA PRO A 686 6.79 -27.18 -5.47
C PRO A 686 6.26 -28.63 -5.30
N GLY A 687 5.21 -28.81 -4.51
CA GLY A 687 4.55 -30.10 -4.28
C GLY A 687 5.33 -31.15 -3.49
N VAL A 688 6.47 -30.82 -2.89
CA VAL A 688 7.36 -31.81 -2.24
C VAL A 688 7.05 -32.05 -0.76
N VAL A 689 6.71 -30.98 -0.01
CA VAL A 689 6.66 -31.00 1.47
C VAL A 689 5.22 -30.90 1.96
N SER A 690 4.78 -31.79 2.85
CA SER A 690 3.41 -31.75 3.42
C SER A 690 3.21 -30.59 4.40
N CYS A 691 1.95 -30.15 4.59
CA CYS A 691 1.64 -29.22 5.67
C CYS A 691 1.82 -29.87 7.05
N ALA A 692 1.66 -31.19 7.17
CA ALA A 692 1.97 -31.97 8.38
C ALA A 692 3.44 -31.84 8.82
N ASP A 693 4.40 -32.02 7.91
CA ASP A 693 5.82 -31.82 8.23
C ASP A 693 6.16 -30.35 8.47
N ILE A 694 5.54 -29.42 7.74
CA ILE A 694 5.66 -27.99 8.01
C ILE A 694 5.22 -27.66 9.44
N LEU A 695 4.10 -28.20 9.90
CA LEU A 695 3.58 -27.96 11.26
C LEU A 695 4.54 -28.51 12.33
N ALA A 696 5.08 -29.71 12.13
CA ALA A 696 6.07 -30.32 13.02
C ALA A 696 7.40 -29.54 13.07
N ILE A 697 7.95 -29.11 11.92
CA ILE A 697 9.15 -28.29 11.85
C ILE A 697 8.89 -26.91 12.50
N ALA A 698 7.75 -26.29 12.22
CA ALA A 698 7.39 -24.98 12.74
C ALA A 698 7.17 -24.98 14.26
N ALA A 699 6.63 -26.06 14.84
CA ALA A 699 6.53 -26.23 16.28
C ALA A 699 7.90 -26.36 16.97
N ARG A 700 8.85 -27.09 16.35
CA ARG A 700 10.24 -27.18 16.82
C ARG A 700 10.94 -25.83 16.74
N ASP A 701 10.84 -25.15 15.60
CA ASP A 701 11.41 -23.81 15.42
C ASP A 701 10.80 -22.80 16.41
N SER A 702 9.50 -22.91 16.71
CA SER A 702 8.82 -22.06 17.68
C SER A 702 9.46 -22.10 19.07
N VAL A 703 9.73 -23.30 19.58
CA VAL A 703 10.34 -23.49 20.90
C VAL A 703 11.77 -22.96 20.91
N VAL A 704 12.57 -23.28 19.88
CA VAL A 704 13.97 -22.81 19.75
C VAL A 704 14.07 -21.29 19.67
N ILE A 705 13.23 -20.62 18.86
CA ILE A 705 13.25 -19.16 18.69
C ILE A 705 12.86 -18.43 19.98
N LEU A 706 12.01 -19.06 20.80
CA LEU A 706 11.60 -18.51 22.11
C LEU A 706 12.57 -18.85 23.26
N GLY A 707 13.69 -19.52 22.99
CA GLY A 707 14.76 -19.81 23.98
C GLY A 707 14.68 -21.20 24.63
N GLY A 708 13.92 -22.11 24.02
CA GLY A 708 13.75 -23.49 24.45
C GLY A 708 14.76 -24.46 23.81
N PRO A 709 14.63 -25.76 24.07
CA PRO A 709 15.49 -26.78 23.49
C PRO A 709 15.20 -27.00 22.00
N SER A 710 16.17 -27.57 21.29
CA SER A 710 16.02 -28.02 19.90
C SER A 710 16.03 -29.55 19.84
N TRP A 711 15.34 -30.11 18.85
CA TRP A 711 15.36 -31.54 18.56
C TRP A 711 15.27 -31.80 17.05
N ASP A 712 15.61 -33.03 16.67
CA ASP A 712 15.48 -33.51 15.30
C ASP A 712 14.04 -33.93 15.01
N VAL A 713 13.43 -33.26 14.04
CA VAL A 713 12.08 -33.58 13.58
C VAL A 713 12.19 -34.66 12.51
N LYS A 714 11.73 -35.87 12.82
CA LYS A 714 11.48 -36.90 11.80
C LYS A 714 10.41 -36.38 10.85
N VAL A 715 10.64 -36.49 9.55
CA VAL A 715 9.79 -35.94 8.47
C VAL A 715 9.56 -36.99 7.37
N GLY A 716 8.62 -36.73 6.47
CA GLY A 716 8.08 -37.68 5.50
C GLY A 716 6.58 -37.96 5.67
N ARG A 717 5.85 -37.12 6.43
CA ARG A 717 4.40 -37.23 6.63
C ARG A 717 3.64 -36.81 5.37
N ARG A 718 2.42 -37.29 5.25
CA ARG A 718 1.43 -36.86 4.27
C ARG A 718 0.32 -36.03 4.91
N ASP A 719 -0.31 -35.22 4.07
CA ASP A 719 -1.48 -34.42 4.43
C ASP A 719 -2.76 -35.26 4.40
N SER A 720 -3.54 -35.15 5.47
CA SER A 720 -4.88 -35.74 5.57
C SER A 720 -5.89 -35.12 4.61
N THR A 721 -6.90 -35.91 4.27
CA THR A 721 -8.10 -35.47 3.52
C THR A 721 -9.37 -35.47 4.36
N THR A 722 -9.26 -35.78 5.66
CA THR A 722 -10.37 -35.86 6.62
C THR A 722 -9.98 -35.19 7.94
N ALA A 723 -10.97 -34.73 8.70
CA ALA A 723 -10.82 -34.13 10.02
C ALA A 723 -11.99 -34.57 10.91
N SER A 724 -11.82 -34.51 12.23
CA SER A 724 -12.81 -35.00 13.19
C SER A 724 -13.25 -33.92 14.17
N PHE A 725 -14.34 -33.22 13.85
CA PHE A 725 -14.92 -32.21 14.75
C PHE A 725 -15.26 -32.78 16.13
N ASP A 726 -15.86 -33.98 16.20
CA ASP A 726 -16.20 -34.62 17.46
C ASP A 726 -14.93 -35.09 18.21
N GLY A 727 -13.97 -35.71 17.51
CA GLY A 727 -12.67 -36.05 18.09
C GLY A 727 -11.90 -34.85 18.65
N ALA A 728 -12.05 -33.66 18.04
CA ALA A 728 -11.50 -32.42 18.57
C ALA A 728 -12.25 -31.85 19.79
N ASN A 729 -13.48 -32.30 20.09
CA ASN A 729 -14.14 -32.01 21.37
C ASN A 729 -13.81 -33.07 22.43
N ASP A 730 -13.65 -34.34 22.03
CA ASP A 730 -13.52 -35.48 22.93
C ASP A 730 -12.06 -35.78 23.36
N ASN A 731 -11.10 -35.68 22.44
CA ASN A 731 -9.71 -36.14 22.69
C ASN A 731 -8.77 -35.05 23.21
N ILE A 732 -9.14 -33.77 23.12
CA ILE A 732 -8.30 -32.63 23.53
C ILE A 732 -8.62 -32.22 24.97
N PRO A 733 -7.67 -32.30 25.94
CA PRO A 733 -7.94 -31.98 27.34
C PRO A 733 -8.50 -30.56 27.57
N PRO A 734 -9.67 -30.40 28.22
CA PRO A 734 -10.17 -29.11 28.62
C PRO A 734 -9.43 -28.57 29.87
N PRO A 735 -9.42 -27.24 30.11
CA PRO A 735 -8.68 -26.61 31.20
C PRO A 735 -9.20 -26.91 32.62
N THR A 736 -10.20 -27.79 32.73
CA THR A 736 -10.95 -28.15 33.94
C THR A 736 -10.83 -29.64 34.29
N TYR A 737 -9.96 -30.40 33.64
CA TYR A 737 -9.65 -31.77 34.05
C TYR A 737 -8.77 -31.80 35.30
N ASP A 738 -9.01 -32.79 36.16
CA ASP A 738 -8.13 -33.19 37.25
C ASP A 738 -6.94 -34.04 36.75
N LEU A 739 -5.99 -34.31 37.65
CA LEU A 739 -4.79 -35.09 37.35
C LEU A 739 -5.07 -36.52 36.85
N ALA A 740 -6.18 -37.15 37.26
CA ALA A 740 -6.51 -38.52 36.85
C ALA A 740 -7.03 -38.55 35.39
N ASN A 741 -7.94 -37.63 35.05
CA ASN A 741 -8.46 -37.46 33.69
C ASN A 741 -7.38 -37.00 32.72
N LEU A 742 -6.49 -36.09 33.12
CA LEU A 742 -5.28 -35.73 32.35
C LEU A 742 -4.38 -36.95 32.10
N THR A 743 -4.06 -37.72 33.14
CA THR A 743 -3.19 -38.89 33.02
C THR A 743 -3.80 -39.94 32.09
N SER A 744 -5.12 -40.16 32.16
CA SER A 744 -5.86 -41.06 31.27
C SER A 744 -5.80 -40.59 29.80
N SER A 745 -6.08 -39.31 29.55
CA SER A 745 -6.11 -38.72 28.20
C SER A 745 -4.74 -38.70 27.51
N PHE A 746 -3.63 -38.59 28.25
CA PHE A 746 -2.29 -38.77 27.67
C PHE A 746 -1.94 -40.25 27.46
N ALA A 747 -2.40 -41.14 28.33
CA ALA A 747 -2.15 -42.58 28.22
C ALA A 747 -2.84 -43.22 27.00
N THR A 748 -4.03 -42.75 26.59
CA THR A 748 -4.68 -43.21 25.34
C THR A 748 -3.88 -42.84 24.08
N GLN A 749 -3.10 -41.75 24.14
CA GLN A 749 -2.16 -41.34 23.08
C GLN A 749 -0.77 -42.00 23.21
N GLY A 750 -0.61 -42.97 24.12
CA GLY A 750 0.66 -43.68 24.36
C GLY A 750 1.72 -42.85 25.10
N LEU A 751 1.36 -41.68 25.64
CA LEU A 751 2.26 -40.80 26.38
C LEU A 751 2.20 -41.11 27.89
N SER A 752 3.36 -41.11 28.56
CA SER A 752 3.43 -41.34 30.00
C SER A 752 3.06 -40.11 30.81
N GLN A 753 2.76 -40.27 32.10
CA GLN A 753 2.55 -39.15 33.02
C GLN A 753 3.78 -38.21 33.09
N LYS A 754 5.00 -38.71 32.84
CA LYS A 754 6.21 -37.88 32.74
C LYS A 754 6.20 -37.00 31.48
N ASP A 755 5.79 -37.57 30.36
CA ASP A 755 5.63 -36.85 29.08
C ASP A 755 4.53 -35.80 29.19
N MET A 756 3.43 -36.10 29.89
CA MET A 756 2.34 -35.16 30.19
C MET A 756 2.83 -33.94 30.97
N VAL A 757 3.51 -34.14 32.11
CA VAL A 757 4.02 -33.02 32.93
C VAL A 757 5.09 -32.23 32.16
N ALA A 758 5.87 -32.88 31.29
CA ALA A 758 6.80 -32.18 30.41
C ALA A 758 6.08 -31.32 29.36
N LEU A 759 5.17 -31.90 28.58
CA LEU A 759 4.44 -31.22 27.50
C LEU A 759 3.57 -30.06 28.01
N ALA A 760 3.03 -30.16 29.24
CA ALA A 760 2.35 -29.06 29.92
C ALA A 760 3.24 -27.81 30.08
N GLY A 761 4.57 -27.97 30.15
CA GLY A 761 5.54 -26.88 30.11
C GLY A 761 5.48 -26.01 28.84
N GLY A 762 4.78 -26.44 27.79
CA GLY A 762 4.39 -25.58 26.67
C GLY A 762 3.61 -24.33 27.13
N HIS A 763 2.87 -24.40 28.24
CA HIS A 763 2.18 -23.27 28.86
C HIS A 763 3.12 -22.24 29.51
N THR A 764 4.44 -22.43 29.52
CA THR A 764 5.38 -21.34 29.84
C THR A 764 5.36 -20.22 28.79
N ILE A 765 4.78 -20.46 27.61
CA ILE A 765 4.53 -19.46 26.58
C ILE A 765 3.03 -19.40 26.24
N GLY A 766 2.48 -18.19 26.13
CA GLY A 766 1.08 -17.97 25.73
C GLY A 766 0.16 -17.45 26.85
N LEU A 767 -1.13 -17.35 26.50
CA LEU A 767 -2.18 -16.73 27.32
C LEU A 767 -3.48 -17.51 27.21
N ALA A 768 -4.22 -17.60 28.32
CA ALA A 768 -5.60 -18.08 28.35
C ALA A 768 -6.61 -16.94 28.24
N ARG A 769 -7.81 -17.22 27.71
CA ARG A 769 -8.97 -16.32 27.74
C ARG A 769 -9.69 -16.45 29.09
N CYS A 770 -10.36 -15.37 29.53
CA CYS A 770 -11.20 -15.35 30.74
C CYS A 770 -12.19 -16.53 30.80
N THR A 771 -12.76 -16.93 29.66
CA THR A 771 -13.60 -18.15 29.54
C THR A 771 -12.97 -19.43 30.08
N ASN A 772 -11.65 -19.58 30.02
CA ASN A 772 -10.94 -20.82 30.33
C ASN A 772 -10.45 -20.90 31.79
N PHE A 773 -10.35 -19.76 32.49
CA PHE A 773 -9.91 -19.69 33.90
C PHE A 773 -10.94 -19.12 34.87
N ARG A 774 -12.09 -18.60 34.38
CA ARG A 774 -13.13 -17.99 35.22
C ARG A 774 -13.58 -18.91 36.38
N ALA A 775 -13.86 -20.17 36.09
CA ALA A 775 -14.29 -21.13 37.12
C ALA A 775 -13.20 -21.32 38.19
N HIS A 776 -11.96 -21.59 37.77
CA HIS A 776 -10.82 -21.75 38.68
C HIS A 776 -10.63 -20.52 39.60
N ILE A 777 -10.69 -19.29 39.09
CA ILE A 777 -10.53 -18.11 39.96
C ILE A 777 -11.72 -17.85 40.90
N TYR A 778 -12.94 -18.32 40.60
CA TYR A 778 -14.16 -18.02 41.38
C TYR A 778 -14.65 -19.13 42.29
N ASP A 779 -14.47 -20.39 41.88
CA ASP A 779 -15.18 -21.55 42.40
C ASP A 779 -14.21 -22.62 42.96
N ASP A 780 -12.91 -22.49 42.70
CA ASP A 780 -11.84 -23.36 43.20
C ASP A 780 -11.19 -22.80 44.48
N THR A 781 -10.56 -23.68 45.26
CA THR A 781 -9.75 -23.38 46.44
C THR A 781 -8.25 -23.64 46.22
N ASN A 782 -7.89 -24.36 45.16
CA ASN A 782 -6.50 -24.64 44.78
C ASN A 782 -5.85 -23.46 44.01
N VAL A 783 -6.05 -22.22 44.46
CA VAL A 783 -5.53 -21.01 43.77
C VAL A 783 -5.12 -19.92 44.78
N ASP A 784 -4.04 -19.20 44.48
CA ASP A 784 -3.60 -18.04 45.25
C ASP A 784 -4.69 -16.96 45.28
N VAL A 785 -5.15 -16.62 46.48
CA VAL A 785 -6.22 -15.66 46.71
C VAL A 785 -5.92 -14.28 46.14
N PHE A 786 -4.64 -13.89 46.07
CA PHE A 786 -4.23 -12.61 45.48
C PHE A 786 -4.24 -12.64 43.96
N LEU A 787 -3.75 -13.72 43.32
CA LEU A 787 -3.91 -13.95 41.88
C LEU A 787 -5.38 -13.97 41.49
N ALA A 788 -6.21 -14.78 42.17
CA ALA A 788 -7.64 -14.88 41.92
C ALA A 788 -8.33 -13.52 42.08
N GLY A 789 -8.09 -12.81 43.20
CA GLY A 789 -8.62 -11.47 43.45
C GLY A 789 -8.24 -10.46 42.36
N ARG A 790 -6.98 -10.44 41.92
CA ARG A 790 -6.51 -9.55 40.86
C ARG A 790 -7.07 -9.90 39.48
N ARG A 791 -7.28 -11.19 39.17
CA ARG A 791 -7.89 -11.61 37.90
C ARG A 791 -9.38 -11.26 37.81
N LYS A 792 -10.12 -11.31 38.93
CA LYS A 792 -11.54 -10.91 39.01
C LYS A 792 -11.81 -9.47 38.56
N LEU A 793 -10.85 -8.56 38.77
CA LEU A 793 -10.95 -7.16 38.32
C LEU A 793 -11.04 -7.00 36.80
N CYS A 794 -10.47 -7.94 36.03
CA CYS A 794 -10.47 -7.92 34.57
C CYS A 794 -11.23 -9.10 33.94
N CYS A 795 -11.77 -10.01 34.76
CA CYS A 795 -12.52 -11.20 34.37
C CYS A 795 -13.66 -11.40 35.39
N PRO A 796 -14.77 -10.65 35.29
CA PRO A 796 -15.93 -10.76 36.18
C PRO A 796 -16.63 -12.13 36.07
N ARG A 797 -17.43 -12.47 37.09
CA ARG A 797 -18.12 -13.77 37.22
C ARG A 797 -19.18 -14.01 36.14
N THR A 798 -19.81 -12.95 35.64
CA THR A 798 -20.73 -13.03 34.51
C THR A 798 -19.97 -13.09 33.18
N SER A 799 -20.48 -13.91 32.25
CA SER A 799 -20.07 -13.89 30.85
C SER A 799 -20.49 -12.59 30.17
N GLY A 800 -19.81 -12.21 29.07
CA GLY A 800 -20.03 -10.94 28.40
C GLY A 800 -18.78 -10.41 27.68
N SER A 801 -18.68 -9.09 27.51
CA SER A 801 -17.58 -8.43 26.77
C SER A 801 -16.17 -8.78 27.27
N SER A 802 -16.03 -9.18 28.54
CA SER A 802 -14.78 -9.60 29.17
C SER A 802 -14.34 -11.04 28.86
N ASP A 803 -15.18 -11.86 28.22
CA ASP A 803 -14.89 -13.28 27.94
C ASP A 803 -13.60 -13.49 27.14
N ASN A 804 -13.23 -12.52 26.31
CA ASN A 804 -12.03 -12.53 25.47
C ASN A 804 -10.81 -11.87 26.12
N ASN A 805 -10.92 -11.33 27.34
CA ASN A 805 -9.78 -10.76 28.06
C ASN A 805 -8.74 -11.84 28.33
N LEU A 806 -7.49 -11.56 27.99
CA LEU A 806 -6.39 -12.51 28.08
C LEU A 806 -5.67 -12.38 29.42
N ALA A 807 -5.13 -13.50 29.91
CA ALA A 807 -4.18 -13.51 31.00
C ALA A 807 -3.03 -14.48 30.69
N PRO A 808 -1.77 -14.12 31.00
CA PRO A 808 -0.61 -14.96 30.72
C PRO A 808 -0.58 -16.20 31.63
N LEU A 809 -0.20 -17.35 31.04
CA LEU A 809 -0.06 -18.64 31.72
C LEU A 809 1.18 -18.66 32.62
N ASP A 810 2.31 -18.13 32.14
CA ASP A 810 3.45 -17.75 32.99
C ASP A 810 3.35 -16.28 33.41
N LEU A 811 3.27 -16.02 34.72
CA LEU A 811 3.16 -14.67 35.29
C LEU A 811 4.45 -13.84 35.16
N GLN A 812 5.60 -14.45 34.85
CA GLN A 812 6.90 -13.78 34.79
C GLN A 812 7.37 -13.54 33.34
N THR A 813 7.33 -14.57 32.49
CA THR A 813 7.96 -14.57 31.16
C THR A 813 7.12 -15.23 30.05
N PRO A 814 5.85 -14.82 29.83
CA PRO A 814 4.88 -15.50 28.95
C PRO A 814 5.20 -15.52 27.44
N THR A 815 6.39 -15.07 27.04
CA THR A 815 6.91 -15.11 25.66
C THR A 815 8.36 -15.62 25.60
N ILE A 816 8.84 -16.32 26.63
CA ILE A 816 10.17 -16.95 26.67
C ILE A 816 10.00 -18.40 27.14
N PHE A 817 10.62 -19.36 26.45
CA PHE A 817 10.54 -20.76 26.83
C PHE A 817 11.49 -21.06 28.02
N GLY A 818 10.91 -21.40 29.17
CA GLY A 818 11.61 -21.58 30.43
C GLY A 818 10.82 -22.44 31.42
N ASN A 819 11.24 -22.43 32.68
CA ASN A 819 10.64 -23.23 33.75
C ASN A 819 9.82 -22.39 34.76
N ASN A 820 9.65 -21.09 34.52
CA ASN A 820 8.90 -20.17 35.38
C ASN A 820 7.42 -20.55 35.54
N TYR A 821 6.83 -21.23 34.55
CA TYR A 821 5.53 -21.89 34.67
C TYR A 821 5.46 -22.80 35.91
N TYR A 822 6.44 -23.67 36.12
CA TYR A 822 6.47 -24.58 37.27
C TYR A 822 6.71 -23.84 38.61
N GLU A 823 7.45 -22.71 38.61
CA GLU A 823 7.51 -21.86 39.81
C GLU A 823 6.15 -21.29 40.19
N ASN A 824 5.30 -20.98 39.21
CA ASN A 824 3.95 -20.50 39.46
C ASN A 824 3.10 -21.63 40.07
N LEU A 825 3.17 -22.86 39.55
CA LEU A 825 2.41 -24.01 40.09
C LEU A 825 2.72 -24.28 41.58
N VAL A 826 4.01 -24.31 41.94
CA VAL A 826 4.46 -24.52 43.34
C VAL A 826 3.98 -23.39 44.27
N ARG A 827 3.69 -22.20 43.74
CA ARG A 827 3.17 -21.04 44.48
C ARG A 827 1.64 -20.90 44.42
N LYS A 828 0.91 -21.96 44.01
CA LYS A 828 -0.55 -21.97 43.71
C LYS A 828 -0.97 -20.88 42.72
N LYS A 829 -0.15 -20.63 41.70
CA LYS A 829 -0.29 -19.55 40.71
C LYS A 829 -0.41 -20.05 39.26
N GLY A 830 -0.73 -21.33 39.06
CA GLY A 830 -1.32 -21.81 37.81
C GLY A 830 -2.57 -20.99 37.47
N LEU A 831 -2.82 -20.80 36.17
CA LEU A 831 -3.97 -20.02 35.70
C LEU A 831 -5.15 -20.91 35.29
N LEU A 832 -4.88 -22.12 34.80
CA LEU A 832 -5.90 -23.14 34.53
C LEU A 832 -5.96 -24.13 35.69
N HIS A 833 -7.13 -24.68 35.98
CA HIS A 833 -7.28 -25.73 37.00
C HIS A 833 -6.41 -26.94 36.65
N SER A 834 -6.47 -27.39 35.39
CA SER A 834 -5.65 -28.50 34.87
C SER A 834 -4.13 -28.28 34.97
N ASP A 835 -3.65 -27.03 34.95
CA ASP A 835 -2.23 -26.72 35.20
C ASP A 835 -1.89 -26.90 36.69
N GLN A 836 -2.78 -26.41 37.56
CA GLN A 836 -2.53 -26.34 39.00
C GLN A 836 -2.71 -27.70 39.70
N GLU A 837 -3.48 -28.62 39.11
CA GLU A 837 -3.56 -30.03 39.54
C GLU A 837 -2.29 -30.86 39.24
N LEU A 838 -1.33 -30.33 38.46
CA LEU A 838 0.00 -30.95 38.34
C LEU A 838 0.85 -30.82 39.62
N PHE A 839 0.48 -29.91 40.53
CA PHE A 839 1.13 -29.70 41.82
C PHE A 839 0.07 -29.49 42.92
N ASN A 840 -0.46 -30.58 43.46
CA ASN A 840 -1.54 -30.57 44.45
C ASN A 840 -1.42 -31.70 45.50
N GLY A 841 -0.20 -32.10 45.86
CA GLY A 841 0.07 -33.25 46.72
C GLY A 841 -0.06 -34.60 46.00
N GLY A 842 0.10 -34.61 44.68
CA GLY A 842 -0.10 -35.77 43.81
C GLY A 842 1.20 -36.48 43.41
N ALA A 843 1.06 -37.47 42.52
CA ALA A 843 2.20 -38.25 42.00
C ALA A 843 3.18 -37.41 41.15
N THR A 844 2.73 -36.27 40.62
CA THR A 844 3.49 -35.39 39.72
C THR A 844 4.31 -34.34 40.44
N ASP A 845 4.03 -34.05 41.72
CA ASP A 845 4.66 -32.98 42.50
C ASP A 845 6.20 -33.06 42.50
N ALA A 846 6.76 -34.28 42.60
CA ALA A 846 8.21 -34.51 42.57
C ALA A 846 8.84 -34.15 41.21
N GLN A 847 8.13 -34.41 40.09
CA GLN A 847 8.60 -34.07 38.75
C GLN A 847 8.54 -32.55 38.50
N VAL A 848 7.45 -31.90 38.94
CA VAL A 848 7.32 -30.43 38.90
C VAL A 848 8.42 -29.76 39.73
N GLN A 849 8.69 -30.27 40.94
CA GLN A 849 9.75 -29.73 41.82
C GLN A 849 11.16 -29.93 41.23
N SER A 850 11.38 -31.00 40.45
CA SER A 850 12.60 -31.22 39.65
C SER A 850 12.74 -30.20 38.51
N TYR A 851 11.66 -29.88 37.80
CA TYR A 851 11.68 -28.87 36.73
C TYR A 851 11.86 -27.43 37.25
N VAL A 852 11.40 -27.13 38.47
CA VAL A 852 11.71 -25.86 39.16
C VAL A 852 13.21 -25.72 39.42
N THR A 853 13.87 -26.77 39.93
CA THR A 853 15.30 -26.71 40.27
C THR A 853 16.23 -26.94 39.08
N SER A 854 15.79 -27.66 38.05
CA SER A 854 16.59 -28.06 36.90
C SER A 854 15.90 -27.76 35.56
N LYS A 855 16.24 -26.60 34.99
CA LYS A 855 15.79 -26.20 33.64
C LYS A 855 16.25 -27.19 32.55
N SER A 856 17.41 -27.85 32.72
CA SER A 856 17.90 -28.85 31.77
C SER A 856 17.08 -30.15 31.82
N ALA A 857 16.72 -30.64 33.01
CA ALA A 857 15.86 -31.82 33.14
C ALA A 857 14.49 -31.61 32.48
N PHE A 858 13.90 -30.41 32.68
CA PHE A 858 12.69 -30.01 31.94
C PHE A 858 12.90 -30.05 30.42
N PHE A 859 14.01 -29.49 29.93
CA PHE A 859 14.28 -29.41 28.49
C PHE A 859 14.51 -30.78 27.84
N GLU A 860 15.20 -31.71 28.52
CA GLU A 860 15.42 -33.09 28.06
C GLU A 860 14.12 -33.90 28.00
N ASP A 861 13.29 -33.79 29.04
CA ASP A 861 11.99 -34.47 29.08
C ASP A 861 10.98 -33.84 28.10
N PHE A 862 11.02 -32.53 27.90
CA PHE A 862 10.18 -31.85 26.89
C PHE A 862 10.55 -32.28 25.47
N VAL A 863 11.85 -32.36 25.13
CA VAL A 863 12.31 -32.92 23.84
C VAL A 863 11.81 -34.35 23.65
N THR A 864 11.92 -35.19 24.68
CA THR A 864 11.46 -36.57 24.65
C THR A 864 9.95 -36.67 24.40
N GLY A 865 9.15 -35.84 25.08
CA GLY A 865 7.71 -35.74 24.87
C GLY A 865 7.34 -35.26 23.46
N MET A 866 8.01 -34.21 22.94
CA MET A 866 7.75 -33.67 21.60
C MET A 866 8.10 -34.65 20.48
N ILE A 867 9.15 -35.46 20.63
CA ILE A 867 9.49 -36.52 19.66
C ILE A 867 8.42 -37.61 19.66
N LYS A 868 8.01 -38.11 20.84
CA LYS A 868 6.94 -39.11 20.97
C LYS A 868 5.63 -38.61 20.38
N MET A 869 5.23 -37.39 20.74
CA MET A 869 3.99 -36.77 20.27
C MET A 869 3.98 -36.65 18.74
N GLY A 870 5.11 -36.26 18.12
CA GLY A 870 5.23 -36.18 16.66
C GLY A 870 5.20 -37.52 15.91
N ASP A 871 5.31 -38.64 16.62
CA ASP A 871 5.20 -40.00 16.07
C ASP A 871 3.78 -40.60 16.26
N ILE A 872 2.81 -39.84 16.77
CA ILE A 872 1.40 -40.30 16.91
C ILE A 872 0.75 -40.41 15.52
N MET A 873 0.51 -41.65 15.09
CA MET A 873 -0.24 -42.04 13.89
C MET A 873 0.02 -41.20 12.61
N PRO A 874 1.28 -40.97 12.22
CA PRO A 874 1.59 -40.19 11.03
C PRO A 874 1.18 -40.92 9.74
N LEU A 875 0.49 -40.24 8.84
CA LEU A 875 0.21 -40.77 7.50
C LEU A 875 1.52 -40.88 6.69
N THR A 876 1.95 -42.09 6.38
CA THR A 876 3.10 -42.39 5.50
C THR A 876 2.66 -43.31 4.37
N GLY A 877 2.92 -42.92 3.12
CA GLY A 877 2.41 -43.61 1.93
C GLY A 877 1.05 -43.07 1.49
N ASP A 878 -0.02 -43.48 2.17
CA ASP A 878 -1.42 -43.32 1.75
C ASP A 878 -2.02 -41.93 2.05
N GLY A 879 -1.35 -40.85 1.62
CA GLY A 879 -1.85 -39.49 1.77
C GLY A 879 -1.23 -38.49 0.79
N ASN A 880 -1.79 -37.30 0.73
CA ASN A 880 -1.46 -36.29 -0.28
C ASN A 880 -0.32 -35.35 0.15
N VAL A 881 0.11 -34.48 -0.76
CA VAL A 881 0.77 -33.21 -0.43
C VAL A 881 -0.15 -32.10 -0.94
N ARG A 882 -0.67 -31.29 -0.02
CA ARG A 882 -1.44 -30.08 -0.39
C ARG A 882 -0.49 -29.09 -1.07
N VAL A 883 -0.99 -28.29 -2.01
CA VAL A 883 -0.22 -27.21 -2.67
C VAL A 883 -0.86 -25.88 -2.33
N TRP A 884 -0.08 -24.87 -1.93
CA TRP A 884 -0.63 -23.57 -1.54
C TRP A 884 -0.93 -22.69 -2.75
N LYS A 885 -2.08 -22.01 -2.71
CA LYS A 885 -2.50 -21.02 -3.70
C LYS A 885 -3.06 -19.78 -3.02
N ASN A 886 -2.51 -18.61 -3.34
CA ASN A 886 -2.97 -17.34 -2.77
C ASN A 886 -4.05 -16.67 -3.64
N PHE A 887 -5.30 -17.04 -3.41
CA PHE A 887 -6.47 -16.47 -4.12
C PHE A 887 -6.75 -14.98 -3.82
N THR A 888 -5.96 -14.32 -2.96
CA THR A 888 -6.19 -12.90 -2.58
C THR A 888 -5.32 -11.88 -3.33
N GLN A 889 -4.24 -12.30 -4.01
CA GLN A 889 -3.37 -11.39 -4.76
C GLN A 889 -3.96 -11.01 -6.14
N LYS A 890 -4.75 -9.93 -6.17
CA LYS A 890 -5.11 -9.26 -7.44
C LYS A 890 -3.86 -8.84 -8.21
N GLY A 891 -3.61 -9.49 -9.35
CA GLY A 891 -2.57 -9.12 -10.33
C GLY A 891 -1.42 -10.11 -10.49
N GLY A 892 -1.35 -11.18 -9.69
CA GLY A 892 -0.19 -12.09 -9.67
C GLY A 892 -0.02 -12.99 -10.91
N GLN A 893 -1.12 -13.39 -11.57
CA GLN A 893 -1.07 -14.34 -12.69
C GLN A 893 -1.95 -13.91 -13.88
N LYS A 894 -1.60 -14.41 -15.08
CA LYS A 894 -2.38 -14.23 -16.32
C LYS A 894 -2.65 -15.60 -16.94
N LEU A 895 -3.91 -16.03 -17.00
CA LEU A 895 -4.35 -17.12 -17.87
C LEU A 895 -4.05 -16.71 -19.32
N GLY A 896 -3.07 -17.36 -19.94
CA GLY A 896 -2.33 -16.78 -21.07
C GLY A 896 -2.60 -17.43 -22.42
N HIS A 897 -3.58 -16.92 -23.17
CA HIS A 897 -3.81 -17.31 -24.57
C HIS A 897 -2.79 -16.65 -25.52
N ARG A 898 -1.58 -17.23 -25.66
CA ARG A 898 -0.53 -16.72 -26.57
C ARG A 898 -0.81 -17.08 -28.03
N ALA A 899 -1.53 -16.20 -28.75
CA ALA A 899 -1.60 -16.21 -30.20
C ALA A 899 -1.87 -14.81 -30.77
N ALA A 900 -1.54 -14.60 -32.05
CA ALA A 900 -1.71 -13.32 -32.76
C ALA A 900 -3.14 -13.07 -33.27
N GLY A 901 -4.16 -13.68 -32.63
CA GLY A 901 -5.57 -13.49 -32.95
C GLY A 901 -6.11 -12.16 -32.43
N ARG A 902 -7.22 -11.71 -33.02
CA ARG A 902 -8.02 -10.56 -32.55
C ARG A 902 -9.28 -11.00 -31.80
N ASN A 903 -9.73 -12.23 -32.01
CA ASN A 903 -10.91 -12.80 -31.36
C ASN A 903 -10.50 -13.88 -30.35
N VAL A 904 -11.18 -13.88 -29.20
CA VAL A 904 -11.12 -14.94 -28.19
C VAL A 904 -12.56 -15.31 -27.82
N VAL A 905 -12.86 -16.60 -27.80
CA VAL A 905 -14.10 -17.17 -27.27
C VAL A 905 -13.79 -18.07 -26.09
N ILE A 906 -14.61 -17.96 -25.05
CA ILE A 906 -14.50 -18.75 -23.82
C ILE A 906 -15.89 -19.19 -23.34
N ASP A 907 -15.96 -20.38 -22.75
CA ASP A 907 -17.05 -20.80 -21.85
C ASP A 907 -16.49 -21.79 -20.82
N TRP A 908 -17.20 -22.02 -19.72
CA TRP A 908 -16.72 -22.81 -18.58
C TRP A 908 -17.78 -23.74 -18.00
N GLN A 909 -17.34 -24.79 -17.34
CA GLN A 909 -18.17 -25.87 -16.83
C GLN A 909 -18.15 -25.91 -15.30
N GLN A 910 -19.25 -25.49 -14.68
CA GLN A 910 -19.36 -25.35 -13.23
C GLN A 910 -19.11 -26.65 -12.45
N GLN A 911 -19.45 -27.81 -13.03
CA GLN A 911 -19.36 -29.12 -12.37
C GLN A 911 -17.97 -29.76 -12.40
N SER A 912 -17.07 -29.32 -13.28
CA SER A 912 -15.75 -29.95 -13.47
C SER A 912 -14.58 -28.99 -13.29
N GLY A 913 -14.85 -27.71 -13.03
CA GLY A 913 -13.83 -26.65 -13.00
C GLY A 913 -13.22 -26.35 -14.38
N TYR A 914 -13.73 -26.89 -15.49
CA TYR A 914 -13.06 -26.75 -16.78
C TYR A 914 -13.43 -25.44 -17.50
N LEU A 915 -12.42 -24.65 -17.88
CA LEU A 915 -12.52 -23.50 -18.79
C LEU A 915 -12.04 -23.89 -20.18
N TYR A 916 -12.87 -23.62 -21.19
CA TYR A 916 -12.57 -23.87 -22.60
C TYR A 916 -12.26 -22.54 -23.28
N ALA A 917 -11.12 -22.44 -23.97
CA ALA A 917 -10.69 -21.21 -24.64
C ALA A 917 -10.21 -21.48 -26.08
N SER A 918 -10.65 -20.66 -27.03
CA SER A 918 -10.20 -20.68 -28.43
C SER A 918 -10.49 -19.33 -29.11
N GLY A 919 -10.50 -19.29 -30.45
CA GLY A 919 -10.76 -18.09 -31.25
C GLY A 919 -10.26 -18.26 -32.68
N ASP A 920 -9.38 -17.36 -33.13
CA ASP A 920 -8.74 -17.40 -34.46
C ASP A 920 -7.72 -18.57 -34.66
N MET A 921 -7.86 -19.66 -33.91
CA MET A 921 -6.96 -20.82 -33.88
C MET A 921 -7.70 -22.12 -34.18
N ALA A 922 -7.00 -23.06 -34.84
CA ALA A 922 -7.49 -24.42 -35.12
C ALA A 922 -7.45 -25.37 -33.90
N SER A 923 -7.30 -24.86 -32.68
CA SER A 923 -7.16 -25.66 -31.45
C SER A 923 -7.88 -25.04 -30.26
N ILE A 924 -8.32 -25.90 -29.34
CA ILE A 924 -9.13 -25.54 -28.17
C ILE A 924 -8.34 -25.88 -26.92
N LEU A 925 -8.03 -24.87 -26.11
CA LEU A 925 -7.33 -25.01 -24.85
C LEU A 925 -8.32 -25.39 -23.76
N VAL A 926 -8.10 -26.52 -23.09
CA VAL A 926 -8.89 -26.97 -21.95
C VAL A 926 -8.07 -26.70 -20.69
N TRP A 927 -8.55 -25.79 -19.85
CA TRP A 927 -7.94 -25.43 -18.58
C TRP A 927 -8.73 -26.01 -17.43
N ASP A 928 -8.03 -26.54 -16.43
CA ASP A 928 -8.57 -26.80 -15.11
C ASP A 928 -8.46 -25.51 -14.29
N LEU A 929 -9.58 -24.92 -13.87
CA LEU A 929 -9.58 -23.67 -13.08
C LEU A 929 -9.11 -23.91 -11.64
N ASP A 930 -9.36 -25.09 -11.08
CA ASP A 930 -8.98 -25.42 -9.70
C ASP A 930 -7.45 -25.64 -9.63
N LYS A 931 -6.89 -26.35 -10.61
CA LYS A 931 -5.44 -26.55 -10.77
C LYS A 931 -4.74 -25.37 -11.44
N GLU A 932 -5.46 -24.46 -12.11
CA GLU A 932 -4.94 -23.35 -12.94
C GLU A 932 -3.98 -23.83 -14.04
N GLN A 933 -4.22 -25.03 -14.59
CA GLN A 933 -3.35 -25.72 -15.54
C GLN A 933 -4.06 -26.01 -16.86
N LEU A 934 -3.32 -25.93 -17.97
CA LEU A 934 -3.77 -26.42 -19.27
C LEU A 934 -3.75 -27.96 -19.23
N LEU A 935 -4.93 -28.58 -19.14
CA LEU A 935 -5.11 -30.04 -19.16
C LEU A 935 -4.78 -30.63 -20.53
N SER A 936 -5.29 -29.99 -21.59
CA SER A 936 -5.13 -30.48 -22.96
C SER A 936 -5.33 -29.37 -23.99
N THR A 937 -4.80 -29.62 -25.18
CA THR A 937 -5.03 -28.80 -26.38
C THR A 937 -5.67 -29.68 -27.43
N ILE A 938 -6.99 -29.60 -27.54
CA ILE A 938 -7.77 -30.39 -28.51
C ILE A 938 -7.59 -29.77 -29.89
N GLN A 939 -7.10 -30.56 -30.86
CA GLN A 939 -6.94 -30.12 -32.24
C GLN A 939 -8.27 -30.23 -32.98
N SER A 940 -8.71 -29.15 -33.62
CA SER A 940 -10.07 -29.04 -34.16
C SER A 940 -10.26 -29.68 -35.55
N SER A 941 -9.28 -30.45 -36.02
CA SER A 941 -9.19 -31.12 -37.34
C SER A 941 -9.37 -30.27 -38.61
N THR A 942 -9.64 -28.96 -38.49
CA THR A 942 -9.79 -28.02 -39.61
C THR A 942 -9.16 -26.68 -39.31
N SER A 943 -8.65 -25.99 -40.35
CA SER A 943 -8.10 -24.63 -40.27
C SER A 943 -9.14 -23.52 -40.05
N SER A 944 -10.44 -23.84 -40.07
CA SER A 944 -11.56 -22.95 -39.78
C SER A 944 -11.48 -22.38 -38.36
N ALA A 945 -11.52 -21.05 -38.21
CA ALA A 945 -11.56 -20.39 -36.90
C ALA A 945 -12.84 -20.75 -36.10
N ILE A 946 -12.72 -20.72 -34.78
CA ILE A 946 -13.80 -21.02 -33.83
C ILE A 946 -14.41 -19.71 -33.36
N SER A 947 -15.69 -19.53 -33.67
CA SER A 947 -16.41 -18.27 -33.49
C SER A 947 -17.50 -18.32 -32.41
N ALA A 948 -17.78 -19.51 -31.85
CA ALA A 948 -18.59 -19.68 -30.65
C ALA A 948 -18.16 -20.94 -29.86
N LEU A 949 -18.27 -20.91 -28.54
CA LEU A 949 -18.11 -22.06 -27.64
C LEU A 949 -19.29 -22.12 -26.67
N SER A 950 -19.71 -23.33 -26.27
CA SER A 950 -20.55 -23.52 -25.09
C SER A 950 -20.31 -24.87 -24.41
N ALA A 951 -20.14 -24.86 -23.09
CA ALA A 951 -19.90 -26.03 -22.25
C ALA A 951 -21.21 -26.66 -21.75
N SER A 952 -21.28 -27.99 -21.75
CA SER A 952 -22.44 -28.71 -21.22
C SER A 952 -22.47 -28.62 -19.70
N GLN A 953 -23.43 -27.91 -19.11
CA GLN A 953 -23.55 -27.84 -17.65
C GLN A 953 -24.11 -29.12 -16.99
N VAL A 954 -24.30 -30.19 -17.79
CA VAL A 954 -24.90 -31.48 -17.38
C VAL A 954 -23.95 -32.67 -17.58
N ARG A 955 -22.97 -32.58 -18.49
CA ARG A 955 -22.03 -33.67 -18.80
C ARG A 955 -20.58 -33.23 -18.66
N SER A 956 -19.97 -33.56 -17.52
CA SER A 956 -18.55 -33.33 -17.25
C SER A 956 -17.67 -33.69 -18.45
N GLY A 957 -16.88 -32.72 -18.92
CA GLY A 957 -15.97 -32.86 -20.06
C GLY A 957 -16.58 -32.68 -21.46
N GLN A 958 -17.89 -32.45 -21.63
CA GLN A 958 -18.48 -32.21 -22.95
C GLN A 958 -18.74 -30.72 -23.22
N PHE A 959 -18.37 -30.28 -24.43
CA PHE A 959 -18.60 -28.93 -24.91
C PHE A 959 -18.84 -28.91 -26.43
N ALA A 960 -19.43 -27.83 -26.93
CA ALA A 960 -19.77 -27.63 -28.33
C ALA A 960 -19.08 -26.37 -28.87
N ALA A 961 -18.69 -26.40 -30.14
CA ALA A 961 -18.02 -25.31 -30.85
C ALA A 961 -18.73 -24.99 -32.17
N GLY A 962 -18.88 -23.70 -32.46
CA GLY A 962 -19.36 -23.14 -33.72
C GLY A 962 -18.21 -22.55 -34.54
N PHE A 963 -18.24 -22.78 -35.85
CA PHE A 963 -17.13 -22.47 -36.75
C PHE A 963 -17.46 -21.40 -37.80
N ALA A 964 -16.40 -20.79 -38.33
CA ALA A 964 -16.46 -19.90 -39.49
C ALA A 964 -16.91 -20.59 -40.80
N ASP A 965 -16.87 -21.93 -40.87
CA ASP A 965 -17.28 -22.74 -42.03
C ASP A 965 -18.73 -23.25 -41.96
N ALA A 966 -19.57 -22.58 -41.15
CA ALA A 966 -20.95 -22.96 -40.82
C ALA A 966 -21.13 -24.34 -40.14
N SER A 967 -20.05 -25.03 -39.75
CA SER A 967 -20.16 -26.27 -38.97
C SER A 967 -20.34 -26.03 -37.48
N VAL A 968 -20.99 -27.00 -36.84
CA VAL A 968 -21.15 -27.13 -35.38
C VAL A 968 -20.63 -28.51 -34.98
N ARG A 969 -19.77 -28.57 -33.97
CA ARG A 969 -19.12 -29.81 -33.53
C ARG A 969 -19.13 -29.96 -32.02
N ILE A 970 -19.20 -31.19 -31.52
CA ILE A 970 -19.14 -31.51 -30.09
C ILE A 970 -17.88 -32.32 -29.80
N PHE A 971 -17.22 -31.99 -28.70
CA PHE A 971 -15.99 -32.63 -28.23
C PHE A 971 -16.22 -33.19 -26.81
N ASP A 972 -15.41 -34.18 -26.43
CA ASP A 972 -15.34 -34.72 -25.08
C ASP A 972 -13.88 -34.73 -24.63
N VAL A 973 -13.56 -34.08 -23.51
CA VAL A 973 -12.21 -33.96 -22.96
C VAL A 973 -11.58 -35.34 -22.68
N ARG A 974 -12.40 -36.38 -22.47
CA ARG A 974 -11.96 -37.75 -22.22
C ARG A 974 -11.63 -38.53 -23.50
N ALA A 975 -11.92 -37.97 -24.68
CA ALA A 975 -11.65 -38.54 -25.99
C ALA A 975 -11.22 -37.43 -26.98
N PRO A 976 -10.09 -36.73 -26.72
CA PRO A 976 -9.71 -35.50 -27.43
C PRO A 976 -9.52 -35.71 -28.94
N ASP A 977 -9.09 -36.90 -29.36
CA ASP A 977 -8.88 -37.26 -30.76
C ASP A 977 -10.18 -37.61 -31.52
N ARG A 978 -11.33 -37.60 -30.84
CA ARG A 978 -12.63 -38.01 -31.40
C ARG A 978 -13.71 -36.93 -31.25
N ILE A 979 -14.13 -36.39 -32.39
CA ILE A 979 -15.32 -35.55 -32.47
C ILE A 979 -16.57 -36.42 -32.20
N VAL A 980 -17.43 -35.95 -31.30
CA VAL A 980 -18.63 -36.66 -30.82
C VAL A 980 -19.81 -36.48 -31.77
N TYR A 981 -19.93 -35.30 -32.37
CA TYR A 981 -21.00 -34.91 -33.29
C TYR A 981 -20.48 -33.83 -34.24
N THR A 982 -20.94 -33.82 -35.50
CA THR A 982 -20.69 -32.76 -36.48
C THR A 982 -21.94 -32.56 -37.32
N ALA A 983 -22.36 -31.30 -37.48
CA ALA A 983 -23.41 -30.87 -38.41
C ALA A 983 -23.00 -29.59 -39.13
N ARG A 984 -23.75 -29.22 -40.19
CA ARG A 984 -23.67 -27.93 -40.88
C ARG A 984 -25.05 -27.28 -40.95
N PRO A 985 -25.63 -26.88 -39.80
CA PRO A 985 -26.99 -26.32 -39.72
C PRO A 985 -27.27 -25.25 -40.77
N HIS A 986 -26.38 -24.26 -40.88
CA HIS A 986 -26.61 -23.05 -41.68
C HIS A 986 -26.21 -23.19 -43.16
N ALA A 987 -26.26 -24.42 -43.70
CA ALA A 987 -26.16 -24.70 -45.12
C ALA A 987 -27.50 -24.41 -45.84
N PRO A 988 -27.51 -23.98 -47.11
CA PRO A 988 -26.36 -23.70 -47.98
C PRO A 988 -25.81 -22.27 -47.85
N ARG A 989 -26.29 -21.44 -46.90
CA ARG A 989 -25.88 -20.02 -46.78
C ARG A 989 -24.39 -19.86 -46.45
N THR A 990 -23.76 -20.85 -45.80
CA THR A 990 -22.32 -20.87 -45.46
C THR A 990 -21.85 -19.70 -44.57
N GLU A 991 -22.78 -19.13 -43.80
CA GLU A 991 -22.51 -18.02 -42.88
C GLU A 991 -21.93 -18.49 -41.53
N LYS A 992 -21.08 -17.66 -40.94
CA LYS A 992 -20.37 -17.93 -39.68
C LYS A 992 -21.36 -18.24 -38.54
N VAL A 993 -21.08 -19.27 -37.74
CA VAL A 993 -21.79 -19.48 -36.46
C VAL A 993 -21.38 -18.39 -35.47
N VAL A 994 -22.30 -17.52 -35.07
CA VAL A 994 -22.06 -16.39 -34.16
C VAL A 994 -22.43 -16.68 -32.70
N GLY A 995 -23.11 -17.81 -32.45
CA GLY A 995 -23.46 -18.23 -31.10
C GLY A 995 -23.94 -19.67 -31.05
N ILE A 996 -23.70 -20.33 -29.94
CA ILE A 996 -24.09 -21.72 -29.67
C ILE A 996 -24.47 -21.87 -28.19
N GLY A 997 -25.42 -22.74 -27.87
CA GLY A 997 -25.84 -22.98 -26.49
C GLY A 997 -26.38 -24.38 -26.25
N TRP A 998 -26.09 -24.94 -25.08
CA TRP A 998 -26.72 -26.16 -24.58
C TRP A 998 -28.07 -25.87 -23.95
N PHE A 999 -28.98 -26.85 -23.99
CA PHE A 999 -30.20 -26.82 -23.21
C PHE A 999 -29.95 -27.13 -21.73
N GLN A 1000 -30.91 -26.70 -20.92
CA GLN A 1000 -30.79 -26.55 -19.48
C GLN A 1000 -30.86 -27.88 -18.72
N PRO A 1001 -30.34 -27.97 -17.48
CA PRO A 1001 -30.65 -29.06 -16.57
C PRO A 1001 -32.17 -29.12 -16.33
N GLY A 1002 -32.83 -30.15 -16.85
CA GLY A 1002 -34.30 -30.33 -16.81
C GLY A 1002 -34.96 -30.40 -18.20
N PHE A 1003 -34.31 -29.87 -19.24
CA PHE A 1003 -34.71 -30.09 -20.64
C PHE A 1003 -33.84 -31.19 -21.27
N ASP A 1004 -34.18 -31.69 -22.47
CA ASP A 1004 -33.46 -32.81 -23.11
C ASP A 1004 -31.96 -32.49 -23.31
N PRO A 1005 -31.02 -33.16 -22.59
CA PRO A 1005 -29.58 -32.89 -22.67
C PRO A 1005 -28.93 -33.44 -23.95
N HIS A 1006 -29.74 -33.86 -24.91
CA HIS A 1006 -29.31 -34.20 -26.27
C HIS A 1006 -29.73 -33.13 -27.30
N LYS A 1007 -30.03 -31.90 -26.86
CA LYS A 1007 -30.32 -30.76 -27.75
C LYS A 1007 -29.28 -29.65 -27.59
N ILE A 1008 -29.04 -28.91 -28.68
CA ILE A 1008 -28.27 -27.66 -28.72
C ILE A 1008 -28.96 -26.66 -29.66
N VAL A 1009 -28.69 -25.37 -29.48
CA VAL A 1009 -29.10 -24.29 -30.39
C VAL A 1009 -27.87 -23.61 -30.98
N SER A 1010 -27.93 -23.25 -32.25
CA SER A 1010 -26.87 -22.58 -33.02
C SER A 1010 -27.46 -21.39 -33.77
N ALA A 1011 -26.74 -20.28 -33.87
CA ALA A 1011 -27.18 -19.11 -34.64
C ALA A 1011 -26.09 -18.65 -35.62
N SER A 1012 -26.50 -18.24 -36.82
CA SER A 1012 -25.59 -17.75 -37.87
C SER A 1012 -25.69 -16.25 -38.10
N GLN A 1013 -24.65 -15.70 -38.73
CA GLN A 1013 -24.60 -14.32 -39.19
C GLN A 1013 -25.69 -13.97 -40.24
N ALA A 1014 -26.26 -14.98 -40.92
CA ALA A 1014 -27.45 -14.81 -41.79
C ALA A 1014 -28.71 -14.40 -41.01
N GLY A 1015 -28.73 -14.64 -39.70
CA GLY A 1015 -29.84 -14.31 -38.81
C GLY A 1015 -30.83 -15.42 -38.53
N ASP A 1016 -30.53 -16.65 -38.96
CA ASP A 1016 -31.25 -17.85 -38.58
C ASP A 1016 -30.70 -18.48 -37.28
N ILE A 1017 -31.60 -18.93 -36.43
CA ILE A 1017 -31.35 -19.68 -35.20
C ILE A 1017 -31.92 -21.09 -35.40
N GLN A 1018 -31.08 -22.11 -35.27
CA GLN A 1018 -31.41 -23.51 -35.54
C GLN A 1018 -31.27 -24.38 -34.31
N PHE A 1019 -32.26 -25.25 -34.11
CA PHE A 1019 -32.37 -26.13 -32.96
C PHE A 1019 -32.09 -27.58 -33.39
N LEU A 1020 -31.05 -28.18 -32.82
CA LEU A 1020 -30.48 -29.45 -33.26
C LEU A 1020 -30.62 -30.52 -32.18
N GLY A 1021 -30.91 -31.75 -32.58
CA GLY A 1021 -30.90 -32.92 -31.71
C GLY A 1021 -29.66 -33.78 -31.95
N ILE A 1022 -28.74 -33.84 -30.99
CA ILE A 1022 -27.47 -34.61 -31.05
C ILE A 1022 -27.71 -36.11 -31.37
N ARG A 1023 -28.89 -36.64 -31.02
CA ARG A 1023 -29.31 -38.04 -31.29
C ARG A 1023 -29.90 -38.29 -32.69
N ARG A 1024 -30.07 -37.27 -33.53
CA ARG A 1024 -30.58 -37.40 -34.91
C ARG A 1024 -29.64 -36.66 -35.88
N ALA A 1025 -29.47 -37.21 -37.08
CA ALA A 1025 -28.49 -36.72 -38.04
C ALA A 1025 -29.03 -35.56 -38.92
N ALA A 1026 -28.09 -34.77 -39.44
CA ALA A 1026 -28.26 -33.71 -40.44
C ALA A 1026 -29.10 -32.49 -40.04
N GLU A 1027 -30.42 -32.64 -39.85
CA GLU A 1027 -31.37 -31.53 -39.96
C GLU A 1027 -31.77 -30.87 -38.63
N PRO A 1028 -32.05 -29.55 -38.61
CA PRO A 1028 -32.67 -28.87 -37.48
C PRO A 1028 -34.14 -29.31 -37.32
N TYR A 1029 -34.62 -29.38 -36.06
CA TYR A 1029 -36.02 -29.68 -35.78
C TYR A 1029 -36.91 -28.42 -35.64
N LEU A 1030 -36.28 -27.25 -35.50
CA LEU A 1030 -36.90 -25.92 -35.47
C LEU A 1030 -35.88 -24.90 -35.98
N THR A 1031 -36.34 -23.94 -36.79
CA THR A 1031 -35.55 -22.83 -37.32
C THR A 1031 -36.32 -21.52 -37.15
N ILE A 1032 -35.68 -20.50 -36.59
CA ILE A 1032 -36.22 -19.15 -36.38
C ILE A 1032 -35.39 -18.18 -37.23
N GLU A 1033 -36.00 -17.53 -38.23
CA GLU A 1033 -35.37 -16.45 -39.00
C GLU A 1033 -35.47 -15.12 -38.23
N ALA A 1034 -34.76 -15.06 -37.10
CA ALA A 1034 -34.86 -13.97 -36.12
C ALA A 1034 -34.39 -12.60 -36.66
N HIS A 1035 -33.43 -12.57 -37.59
CA HIS A 1035 -32.94 -11.31 -38.17
C HIS A 1035 -32.77 -11.47 -39.68
N ARG A 1036 -33.13 -10.44 -40.46
CA ARG A 1036 -32.84 -10.40 -41.91
C ARG A 1036 -31.36 -10.06 -42.16
N GLY A 1037 -30.45 -10.97 -41.82
CA GLY A 1037 -29.01 -10.75 -41.76
C GLY A 1037 -28.57 -9.88 -40.58
N SER A 1038 -27.30 -10.02 -40.19
CA SER A 1038 -26.63 -9.22 -39.15
C SER A 1038 -26.93 -9.61 -37.69
N LEU A 1039 -27.32 -10.86 -37.42
CA LEU A 1039 -27.30 -11.43 -36.06
C LEU A 1039 -25.83 -11.58 -35.62
N THR A 1040 -25.52 -11.13 -34.42
CA THR A 1040 -24.16 -10.96 -33.89
C THR A 1040 -23.93 -11.65 -32.55
N ALA A 1041 -24.98 -11.94 -31.78
CA ALA A 1041 -24.89 -12.59 -30.48
C ALA A 1041 -26.08 -13.52 -30.21
N LEU A 1042 -25.87 -14.58 -29.43
CA LEU A 1042 -26.89 -15.48 -28.92
C LEU A 1042 -26.66 -15.73 -27.42
N ALA A 1043 -27.72 -15.75 -26.62
CA ALA A 1043 -27.68 -16.21 -25.23
C ALA A 1043 -28.88 -17.11 -24.93
N VAL A 1044 -28.66 -18.18 -24.16
CA VAL A 1044 -29.72 -19.06 -23.64
C VAL A 1044 -29.75 -18.89 -22.13
N HIS A 1045 -30.93 -18.74 -21.52
CA HIS A 1045 -31.03 -18.68 -20.06
C HIS A 1045 -30.66 -20.04 -19.43
N ARG A 1046 -30.41 -20.12 -18.12
CA ARG A 1046 -29.95 -21.37 -17.45
C ARG A 1046 -31.08 -22.23 -16.84
N TYR A 1047 -32.23 -21.64 -16.49
CA TYR A 1047 -33.36 -22.33 -15.83
C TYR A 1047 -34.76 -21.83 -16.26
N ALA A 1048 -34.91 -21.22 -17.43
CA ALA A 1048 -36.20 -20.73 -17.95
C ALA A 1048 -36.22 -20.82 -19.48
N PRO A 1049 -37.34 -21.21 -20.13
CA PRO A 1049 -37.36 -21.61 -21.54
C PRO A 1049 -37.29 -20.43 -22.53
N VAL A 1050 -36.19 -19.68 -22.50
CA VAL A 1050 -35.98 -18.50 -23.34
C VAL A 1050 -34.58 -18.45 -23.96
N VAL A 1051 -34.52 -17.95 -25.20
CA VAL A 1051 -33.30 -17.63 -25.95
C VAL A 1051 -33.36 -16.18 -26.43
N ALA A 1052 -32.27 -15.45 -26.31
CA ALA A 1052 -32.14 -14.07 -26.75
C ALA A 1052 -31.11 -13.97 -27.89
N SER A 1053 -31.44 -13.17 -28.90
CA SER A 1053 -30.61 -12.93 -30.08
C SER A 1053 -30.32 -11.44 -30.23
N GLY A 1054 -29.05 -11.09 -30.44
CA GLY A 1054 -28.56 -9.73 -30.61
C GLY A 1054 -28.15 -9.49 -32.05
N SER A 1055 -28.30 -8.24 -32.51
CA SER A 1055 -28.00 -7.85 -33.89
C SER A 1055 -27.31 -6.50 -33.97
N ALA A 1056 -26.49 -6.33 -35.00
CA ALA A 1056 -25.86 -5.06 -35.34
C ALA A 1056 -26.89 -3.96 -35.69
N LYS A 1057 -28.14 -4.35 -36.00
CA LYS A 1057 -29.25 -3.45 -36.35
C LYS A 1057 -30.00 -2.90 -35.12
N GLN A 1058 -29.27 -2.64 -34.03
CA GLN A 1058 -29.77 -1.93 -32.85
C GLN A 1058 -31.00 -2.60 -32.19
N MET A 1059 -30.97 -3.94 -32.07
CA MET A 1059 -32.11 -4.73 -31.63
C MET A 1059 -31.70 -6.04 -30.92
N ILE A 1060 -32.49 -6.41 -29.91
CA ILE A 1060 -32.46 -7.72 -29.25
C ILE A 1060 -33.85 -8.34 -29.40
N GLU A 1061 -33.93 -9.60 -29.83
CA GLU A 1061 -35.20 -10.34 -29.93
C GLU A 1061 -35.13 -11.61 -29.08
N VAL A 1062 -36.15 -11.82 -28.23
CA VAL A 1062 -36.24 -12.91 -27.27
C VAL A 1062 -37.36 -13.85 -27.68
N PHE A 1063 -37.06 -15.15 -27.72
CA PHE A 1063 -37.95 -16.21 -28.17
C PHE A 1063 -38.09 -17.31 -27.10
N SER A 1064 -39.18 -18.07 -27.17
CA SER A 1064 -39.34 -19.33 -26.44
C SER A 1064 -38.48 -20.45 -27.07
N LEU A 1065 -38.46 -21.64 -26.45
CA LEU A 1065 -37.76 -22.81 -27.01
C LEU A 1065 -38.58 -23.52 -28.12
N GLU A 1066 -39.84 -23.13 -28.25
CA GLU A 1066 -40.83 -23.58 -29.23
C GLU A 1066 -40.83 -22.68 -30.48
N GLY A 1067 -40.18 -21.52 -30.41
CA GLY A 1067 -40.01 -20.57 -31.52
C GLY A 1067 -40.94 -19.35 -31.49
N GLU A 1068 -41.74 -19.17 -30.44
CA GLU A 1068 -42.60 -18.00 -30.27
C GLU A 1068 -41.76 -16.75 -29.92
N GLN A 1069 -42.07 -15.62 -30.53
CA GLN A 1069 -41.40 -14.35 -30.24
C GLN A 1069 -42.04 -13.65 -29.03
N LEU A 1070 -41.33 -13.67 -27.90
CA LEU A 1070 -41.86 -13.22 -26.60
C LEU A 1070 -41.75 -11.71 -26.41
N THR A 1071 -40.61 -11.12 -26.79
CA THR A 1071 -40.41 -9.65 -26.71
C THR A 1071 -39.28 -9.18 -27.60
N ILE A 1072 -39.28 -7.88 -27.91
CA ILE A 1072 -38.31 -7.22 -28.78
C ILE A 1072 -37.82 -5.93 -28.12
N ILE A 1073 -36.54 -5.86 -27.80
CA ILE A 1073 -35.90 -4.71 -27.16
C ILE A 1073 -35.21 -3.87 -28.23
N ARG A 1074 -35.72 -2.65 -28.48
CA ARG A 1074 -35.20 -1.69 -29.48
C ARG A 1074 -34.97 -0.27 -28.94
N TYR A 1075 -35.66 0.12 -27.86
CA TYR A 1075 -35.68 1.48 -27.32
C TYR A 1075 -36.07 1.45 -25.83
N GLN A 1076 -35.67 2.46 -25.06
CA GLN A 1076 -36.33 2.81 -23.79
C GLN A 1076 -37.20 4.06 -23.96
N PRO A 1077 -38.45 4.08 -23.44
CA PRO A 1077 -39.33 5.24 -23.49
C PRO A 1077 -38.98 6.23 -22.36
N SER A 1078 -37.92 7.02 -22.55
CA SER A 1078 -37.56 8.13 -21.65
C SER A 1078 -37.32 9.43 -22.42
N PHE A 1079 -37.37 10.57 -21.73
CA PHE A 1079 -37.34 11.93 -22.29
C PHE A 1079 -36.09 12.27 -23.14
N MET A 1080 -35.03 11.45 -23.07
CA MET A 1080 -33.81 11.61 -23.89
C MET A 1080 -33.52 10.41 -24.82
N GLY A 1081 -34.46 9.49 -25.01
CA GLY A 1081 -34.57 8.61 -26.19
C GLY A 1081 -33.31 7.84 -26.61
N GLN A 1082 -32.58 7.23 -25.66
CA GLN A 1082 -31.39 6.44 -26.00
C GLN A 1082 -31.74 5.20 -26.83
N ARG A 1083 -31.01 5.01 -27.93
CA ARG A 1083 -31.01 3.78 -28.74
C ARG A 1083 -30.09 2.74 -28.13
N ILE A 1084 -30.41 1.47 -28.35
CA ILE A 1084 -29.49 0.35 -28.15
C ILE A 1084 -28.48 0.36 -29.31
N GLY A 1085 -27.21 0.11 -29.03
CA GLY A 1085 -26.17 0.04 -30.07
C GLY A 1085 -26.17 -1.25 -30.89
N SER A 1086 -25.15 -1.39 -31.73
CA SER A 1086 -24.80 -2.70 -32.32
C SER A 1086 -24.52 -3.67 -31.18
N VAL A 1087 -25.37 -4.68 -31.00
CA VAL A 1087 -25.23 -5.65 -29.91
C VAL A 1087 -24.08 -6.59 -30.28
N ASN A 1088 -23.02 -6.63 -29.46
CA ASN A 1088 -21.83 -7.43 -29.74
C ASN A 1088 -21.76 -8.70 -28.88
N CYS A 1089 -22.40 -8.70 -27.70
CA CYS A 1089 -22.53 -9.88 -26.84
C CYS A 1089 -23.83 -9.82 -26.01
N LEU A 1090 -24.33 -10.99 -25.63
CA LEU A 1090 -25.47 -11.18 -24.74
C LEU A 1090 -25.10 -12.19 -23.65
N SER A 1091 -25.63 -12.03 -22.44
CA SER A 1091 -25.54 -13.04 -21.39
C SER A 1091 -26.71 -12.92 -20.42
N PHE A 1092 -27.34 -14.05 -20.09
CA PHE A 1092 -28.38 -14.11 -19.06
C PHE A 1092 -27.76 -14.27 -17.67
N HIS A 1093 -28.39 -13.67 -16.66
CA HIS A 1093 -28.03 -13.94 -15.26
C HIS A 1093 -28.32 -15.41 -14.91
N PRO A 1094 -27.45 -16.14 -14.18
CA PRO A 1094 -27.58 -17.60 -14.03
C PRO A 1094 -28.86 -18.08 -13.33
N TYR A 1095 -29.54 -17.24 -12.54
CA TYR A 1095 -30.70 -17.63 -11.71
C TYR A 1095 -31.90 -16.65 -11.77
N LYS A 1096 -31.91 -15.68 -12.70
CA LYS A 1096 -32.95 -14.63 -12.74
C LYS A 1096 -33.19 -14.18 -14.18
N SER A 1097 -34.43 -13.77 -14.47
CA SER A 1097 -34.87 -13.13 -15.73
C SER A 1097 -34.24 -11.74 -15.97
N LEU A 1098 -32.90 -11.69 -16.00
CA LEU A 1098 -32.09 -10.51 -16.30
C LEU A 1098 -31.19 -10.81 -17.49
N LEU A 1099 -31.19 -9.93 -18.49
CA LEU A 1099 -30.38 -10.06 -19.69
C LEU A 1099 -29.38 -8.90 -19.77
N ALA A 1100 -28.09 -9.21 -19.74
CA ALA A 1100 -27.03 -8.26 -20.01
C ALA A 1100 -26.71 -8.23 -21.52
N ALA A 1101 -26.52 -7.03 -22.07
CA ALA A 1101 -26.09 -6.82 -23.45
C ALA A 1101 -24.91 -5.84 -23.51
N GLY A 1102 -23.85 -6.20 -24.21
CA GLY A 1102 -22.73 -5.31 -24.52
C GLY A 1102 -22.92 -4.68 -25.90
N ALA A 1103 -22.93 -3.35 -25.96
CA ALA A 1103 -23.11 -2.58 -27.20
C ALA A 1103 -21.78 -2.00 -27.72
N GLY A 1104 -21.66 -1.88 -29.05
CA GLY A 1104 -20.47 -1.38 -29.73
C GLY A 1104 -20.27 0.14 -29.66
N ASP A 1105 -21.30 0.91 -29.31
CA ASP A 1105 -21.20 2.34 -29.04
C ASP A 1105 -20.92 2.60 -27.55
N ASN A 1106 -20.00 3.54 -27.29
CA ASN A 1106 -19.61 4.02 -25.95
C ASN A 1106 -19.15 2.94 -24.94
N ALA A 1107 -18.93 1.69 -25.37
CA ALA A 1107 -18.54 0.55 -24.53
C ALA A 1107 -19.49 0.28 -23.35
N LEU A 1108 -20.79 0.54 -23.53
CA LEU A 1108 -21.81 0.36 -22.50
C LEU A 1108 -22.29 -1.09 -22.40
N VAL A 1109 -22.53 -1.54 -21.17
CA VAL A 1109 -23.25 -2.78 -20.86
C VAL A 1109 -24.59 -2.41 -20.24
N SER A 1110 -25.68 -2.75 -20.94
CA SER A 1110 -27.04 -2.57 -20.43
C SER A 1110 -27.54 -3.85 -19.77
N ILE A 1111 -28.29 -3.72 -18.67
CA ILE A 1111 -29.00 -4.82 -18.02
C ILE A 1111 -30.50 -4.57 -18.18
N TYR A 1112 -31.18 -5.52 -18.81
CA TYR A 1112 -32.63 -5.53 -18.95
C TYR A 1112 -33.24 -6.44 -17.88
N ALA A 1113 -34.31 -5.97 -17.25
CA ALA A 1113 -35.07 -6.67 -16.24
C ALA A 1113 -36.56 -6.65 -16.62
N GLU A 1114 -37.31 -7.61 -16.08
CA GLU A 1114 -38.77 -7.61 -16.11
C GLU A 1114 -39.32 -6.48 -15.23
N GLU A 1115 -40.36 -5.77 -15.69
CA GLU A 1115 -40.78 -4.46 -15.13
C GLU A 1115 -41.28 -4.48 -13.67
N ASN A 1116 -41.44 -5.67 -13.07
CA ASN A 1116 -42.01 -5.86 -11.74
C ASN A 1116 -40.98 -5.90 -10.58
N TYR A 1117 -39.69 -5.60 -10.84
CA TYR A 1117 -38.71 -5.37 -9.77
C TYR A 1117 -38.69 -3.89 -9.34
N LYS A 1118 -39.47 -3.58 -8.29
CA LYS A 1118 -39.38 -2.35 -7.47
C LYS A 1118 -39.02 -2.70 -6.03
#